data_AF-A0A379FVF6-F1
#
_entry.id   AF-A0A379FVF6-F1
#
_cell.length_a   1.000
_cell.length_b   1.000
_cell.length_c   1.000
_cell.angle_alpha   90.00
_cell.angle_beta   90.00
_cell.angle_gamma   90.00
#
_symmetry.space_group_name_H-M   'P 1'
#
loop_
_entity.id
_entity.type
_entity.pdbx_description
1 polymer ?
#
loop_
_entity_poly.entity_id
_entity_poly.type
_entity_poly.pdbx_seq_one_letter_code
_entity_poly.pdbx_strand_id
1 'polypeptide(L)'
;MTTELRNTVKKTLYYKPAQPIERPFPTYPELHEKEKRAKALANAETLLSEQPKIVQITVNKRYDVLLKEQGLERANAYLAKNFCERIYPRVELVTKRYCLTNKNSETYRFFNWFNAMPDMSRKSLESLALELSAFVFTTLADLSKKRTDEGDLKIAHMLYTEAAAITQAYHQEPPRLAKLTKRYFNEKDAFIAIAQMTSEKWWLNRLRRHASEWREHLHIALTNVSKRSSLYASSMAMSEWKEQKRRTREFLKSMELEDEDGNRFSLIDKYYGSVANPAIRRTEMMVRIRGFENICNELGYIAEFYTLTAPSKYHATTIHGHRNRKWNGSSPADTQRYLSKVWSKVRAKLHRNDLRIFGIRVAEPHHDATPHWHMLFFMLPEQADSIREILREYAFEEDESELITAKARKARFHAEAIDPEKGSATGYVAKYISKNVDGYALDEELDDESGKPMKEAAMAAAAWAGRWRIRQFQFIGGAPVTVYRELRKMADHDTAVGLDVEFAVVHDAADSGDWAGYINAQGGPFVRRDDLIARLWYQESEETNAYGEEIIRVKGVFSPLVGSDSPIITRLKSWKIVKKLDEAIAESVFSDANASPRSSVNNCTEVLGTVKDKNVAIHNIVDAAKSIGIIFDPDKDKPMLLSLWKGAVYTENGQSVRFHGNGHIQKIVTKEQKSKNSKNITHKFILKIR
;
A
#
# COMPACT_ATOMS: atom_id res chain seq x y z
N MET A 1 -41.49 92.36 -56.51
CA MET A 1 -40.24 93.08 -56.83
C MET A 1 -39.13 92.05 -56.87
N THR A 2 -38.42 91.95 -58.00
CA THR A 2 -36.98 91.60 -58.18
C THR A 2 -36.41 90.42 -57.35
N THR A 3 -35.72 89.41 -57.89
CA THR A 3 -34.44 89.51 -58.62
C THR A 3 -33.98 88.08 -59.04
N GLU A 4 -33.22 87.97 -60.14
CA GLU A 4 -32.20 86.94 -60.50
C GLU A 4 -32.60 85.44 -60.67
N LEU A 5 -32.53 84.82 -61.86
CA LEU A 5 -31.38 84.35 -62.70
C LEU A 5 -30.59 83.13 -62.18
N ARG A 6 -30.48 82.14 -63.11
CA ARG A 6 -29.51 81.02 -63.23
C ARG A 6 -29.84 79.71 -62.52
N ASN A 7 -30.12 78.61 -63.23
CA ASN A 7 -29.27 77.73 -64.06
C ASN A 7 -28.86 76.44 -63.31
N THR A 8 -29.33 75.33 -63.87
CA THR A 8 -28.64 74.04 -64.07
C THR A 8 -28.19 73.13 -62.90
N VAL A 9 -28.82 71.95 -62.89
CA VAL A 9 -28.23 70.60 -62.87
C VAL A 9 -27.79 69.98 -61.53
N LYS A 10 -28.52 68.90 -61.17
CA LYS A 10 -28.16 67.68 -60.42
C LYS A 10 -26.75 67.63 -59.82
N LYS A 11 -26.67 67.62 -58.49
CA LYS A 11 -25.56 67.07 -57.67
C LYS A 11 -26.18 66.50 -56.39
N THR A 12 -25.87 65.31 -55.87
CA THR A 12 -24.97 64.23 -56.27
C THR A 12 -25.35 63.01 -55.42
N LEU A 13 -25.17 61.82 -55.98
CA LEU A 13 -25.52 60.52 -55.42
C LEU A 13 -24.98 60.25 -54.00
N TYR A 14 -25.80 59.53 -53.25
CA TYR A 14 -25.50 58.76 -52.04
C TYR A 14 -24.10 58.12 -52.08
N TYR A 15 -23.20 58.54 -51.18
CA TYR A 15 -22.06 57.70 -50.80
C TYR A 15 -22.55 56.62 -49.82
N LYS A 16 -22.88 55.45 -50.37
CA LYS A 16 -22.97 54.22 -49.58
C LYS A 16 -21.53 53.87 -49.15
N PRO A 17 -21.23 53.67 -47.85
CA PRO A 17 -19.89 53.25 -47.45
C PRO A 17 -19.55 51.94 -48.16
N ALA A 18 -18.40 51.91 -48.83
CA ALA A 18 -17.93 50.70 -49.50
C ALA A 18 -17.80 49.58 -48.45
N GLN A 19 -18.41 48.43 -48.74
CA GLN A 19 -18.25 47.23 -47.92
C GLN A 19 -16.74 46.91 -47.83
N PRO A 20 -16.20 46.54 -46.66
CA PRO A 20 -14.80 46.18 -46.54
C PRO A 20 -14.46 45.12 -47.58
N ILE A 21 -13.41 45.35 -48.38
CA ILE A 21 -12.90 44.34 -49.30
C ILE A 21 -12.36 43.21 -48.42
N GLU A 22 -13.03 42.06 -48.41
CA GLU A 22 -12.50 40.85 -47.78
C GLU A 22 -11.15 40.55 -48.41
N ARG A 23 -10.09 40.52 -47.59
CA ARG A 23 -8.75 40.21 -48.06
C ARG A 23 -8.64 38.69 -48.20
N PRO A 24 -8.41 38.15 -49.41
CA PRO A 24 -8.39 36.71 -49.62
C PRO A 24 -7.08 36.04 -49.19
N PHE A 25 -6.03 36.83 -48.87
CA PHE A 25 -4.71 36.32 -48.54
C PHE A 25 -4.23 36.79 -47.16
N PRO A 26 -3.68 35.88 -46.33
CA PRO A 26 -3.10 36.23 -45.04
C PRO A 26 -1.83 37.08 -45.20
N THR A 27 -1.62 37.99 -44.25
CA THR A 27 -0.46 38.86 -44.17
C THR A 27 0.81 38.08 -43.78
N TYR A 28 2.00 38.64 -44.07
CA TYR A 28 3.27 38.01 -43.66
C TYR A 28 3.36 37.72 -42.15
N PRO A 29 2.94 38.61 -41.23
CA PRO A 29 2.86 38.30 -39.81
C PRO A 29 1.92 37.13 -39.48
N GLU A 30 0.75 37.05 -40.13
CA GLU A 30 -0.21 35.96 -39.93
C GLU A 30 0.34 34.61 -40.45
N LEU A 31 1.02 34.61 -41.60
CA LEU A 31 1.72 33.45 -42.14
C LEU A 31 2.83 32.97 -41.19
N HIS A 32 3.66 33.90 -40.71
CA HIS A 32 4.75 33.60 -39.78
C HIS A 32 4.23 33.07 -38.44
N GLU A 33 3.14 33.64 -37.92
CA GLU A 33 2.51 33.14 -36.69
C GLU A 33 1.91 31.74 -36.89
N LYS A 34 1.30 31.48 -38.05
CA LYS A 34 0.77 30.15 -38.41
C LYS A 34 1.88 29.11 -38.50
N GLU A 35 3.00 29.43 -39.14
CA GLU A 35 4.19 28.56 -39.18
C GLU A 35 4.75 28.28 -37.78
N LYS A 36 4.86 29.31 -36.93
CA LYS A 36 5.32 29.15 -35.55
C LYS A 36 4.40 28.24 -34.74
N ARG A 37 3.09 28.39 -34.88
CA ARG A 37 2.09 27.52 -34.24
C ARG A 37 2.19 26.08 -34.74
N ALA A 38 2.34 25.88 -36.06
CA ALA A 38 2.51 24.55 -36.65
C ALA A 38 3.79 23.85 -36.15
N LYS A 39 4.92 24.58 -36.09
CA LYS A 39 6.18 24.05 -35.55
C LYS A 39 6.08 23.69 -34.07
N ALA A 40 5.40 24.52 -33.27
CA ALA A 40 5.17 24.23 -31.85
C ALA A 40 4.31 22.98 -31.64
N LEU A 41 3.28 22.79 -32.48
CA LEU A 41 2.44 21.60 -32.46
C LEU A 41 3.23 20.35 -32.84
N ALA A 42 3.97 20.38 -33.95
CA ALA A 42 4.80 19.25 -34.39
C ALA A 42 5.82 18.84 -33.32
N ASN A 43 6.47 19.82 -32.67
CA ASN A 43 7.36 19.55 -31.55
C ASN A 43 6.63 18.89 -30.37
N ALA A 44 5.42 19.35 -30.05
CA ALA A 44 4.62 18.78 -28.97
C ALA A 44 4.20 17.33 -29.26
N GLU A 45 3.85 17.02 -30.50
CA GLU A 45 3.52 15.67 -30.96
C GLU A 45 4.73 14.73 -30.87
N THR A 46 5.91 15.17 -31.34
CA THR A 46 7.16 14.42 -31.20
C THR A 46 7.45 14.14 -29.73
N LEU A 47 7.45 15.17 -28.88
CA LEU A 47 7.72 15.02 -27.45
C LEU A 47 6.73 14.06 -26.78
N LEU A 48 5.45 14.10 -27.15
CA LEU A 48 4.44 13.21 -26.62
C LEU A 48 4.67 11.76 -27.07
N SER A 49 5.06 11.54 -28.34
CA SER A 49 5.30 10.21 -28.90
C SER A 49 6.45 9.47 -28.20
N GLU A 50 7.42 10.21 -27.67
CA GLU A 50 8.55 9.68 -26.89
C GLU A 50 8.19 9.33 -25.44
N GLN A 51 7.03 9.78 -24.94
CA GLN A 51 6.63 9.50 -23.56
C GLN A 51 6.04 8.10 -23.41
N PRO A 52 6.05 7.52 -22.19
CA PRO A 52 5.32 6.29 -21.91
C PRO A 52 3.84 6.35 -22.27
N LYS A 53 3.23 5.20 -22.59
CA LYS A 53 1.81 5.12 -22.98
C LYS A 53 0.88 5.74 -21.95
N ILE A 54 1.20 5.67 -20.67
CA ILE A 54 0.41 6.29 -19.59
C ILE A 54 0.26 7.80 -19.80
N VAL A 55 1.35 8.46 -20.20
CA VAL A 55 1.38 9.90 -20.51
C VAL A 55 0.62 10.16 -21.80
N GLN A 56 0.91 9.41 -22.86
CA GLN A 56 0.25 9.53 -24.16
C GLN A 56 -1.27 9.43 -24.03
N ILE A 57 -1.77 8.37 -23.38
CA ILE A 57 -3.20 8.13 -23.16
C ILE A 57 -3.84 9.27 -22.37
N THR A 58 -3.17 9.75 -21.31
CA THR A 58 -3.72 10.82 -20.47
C THR A 58 -3.83 12.14 -21.25
N VAL A 59 -2.80 12.48 -22.03
CA VAL A 59 -2.76 13.72 -22.81
C VAL A 59 -3.74 13.66 -23.98
N ASN A 60 -3.73 12.56 -24.74
CA ASN A 60 -4.62 12.36 -25.89
C ASN A 60 -6.09 12.34 -25.47
N LYS A 61 -6.44 11.67 -24.37
CA LYS A 61 -7.82 11.70 -23.84
C LYS A 61 -8.30 13.13 -23.58
N ARG A 62 -7.43 14.01 -23.05
CA ARG A 62 -7.81 15.41 -22.82
C ARG A 62 -7.85 16.21 -24.13
N TYR A 63 -6.95 15.92 -25.06
CA TYR A 63 -6.95 16.51 -26.40
C TYR A 63 -8.27 16.20 -27.13
N ASP A 64 -8.69 14.94 -27.15
CA ASP A 64 -9.92 14.49 -27.82
C ASP A 64 -11.18 15.15 -27.23
N VAL A 65 -11.24 15.28 -25.91
CA VAL A 65 -12.32 15.99 -25.22
C VAL A 65 -12.37 17.45 -25.65
N LEU A 66 -11.22 18.13 -25.68
CA LEU A 66 -11.16 19.53 -26.12
C LEU A 66 -11.48 19.70 -27.60
N LEU A 67 -11.07 18.76 -28.44
CA LEU A 67 -11.39 18.74 -29.86
C LEU A 67 -12.90 18.66 -30.07
N LYS A 68 -13.58 17.78 -29.32
CA LYS A 68 -15.03 17.60 -29.39
C LYS A 68 -15.81 18.78 -28.82
N GLU A 69 -15.37 19.35 -27.69
CA GLU A 69 -16.11 20.41 -26.98
C GLU A 69 -15.81 21.83 -27.50
N GLN A 70 -14.58 22.07 -27.96
CA GLN A 70 -14.04 23.43 -28.20
C GLN A 70 -13.30 23.54 -29.55
N GLY A 71 -13.28 22.49 -30.37
CA GLY A 71 -12.70 22.50 -31.70
C GLY A 71 -11.18 22.33 -31.76
N LEU A 72 -10.67 22.25 -32.99
CA LEU A 72 -9.28 21.90 -33.29
C LEU A 72 -8.27 22.91 -32.73
N GLU A 73 -8.56 24.21 -32.83
CA GLU A 73 -7.64 25.26 -32.36
C GLU A 73 -7.37 25.13 -30.86
N ARG A 74 -8.41 24.86 -30.07
CA ARG A 74 -8.27 24.70 -28.62
C ARG A 74 -7.47 23.46 -28.26
N ALA A 75 -7.71 22.35 -28.96
CA ALA A 75 -7.01 21.09 -28.77
C ALA A 75 -5.51 21.24 -29.10
N ASN A 76 -5.20 21.86 -30.25
CA ASN A 76 -3.82 22.17 -30.65
C ASN A 76 -3.12 23.10 -29.66
N ALA A 77 -3.82 24.14 -29.16
CA ALA A 77 -3.28 25.02 -28.14
C ALA A 77 -3.03 24.31 -26.80
N TYR A 78 -3.85 23.31 -26.44
CA TYR A 78 -3.60 22.47 -25.27
C TYR A 78 -2.33 21.65 -25.43
N LEU A 79 -2.13 21.01 -26.59
CA LEU A 79 -0.93 20.20 -26.84
C LEU A 79 0.33 21.08 -26.93
N ALA A 80 0.31 22.11 -27.76
CA ALA A 80 1.46 22.98 -28.00
C ALA A 80 1.86 23.84 -26.77
N LYS A 81 0.91 24.21 -25.89
CA LYS A 81 1.19 25.03 -24.71
C LYS A 81 1.03 24.28 -23.39
N ASN A 82 -0.15 23.74 -23.10
CA ASN A 82 -0.40 23.15 -21.77
C ASN A 82 0.45 21.90 -21.53
N PHE A 83 0.53 21.01 -22.51
CA PHE A 83 1.37 19.82 -22.39
C PHE A 83 2.85 20.23 -22.30
N CYS A 84 3.38 20.96 -23.29
CA CYS A 84 4.80 21.34 -23.32
C CYS A 84 5.25 22.19 -22.12
N GLU A 85 4.48 23.19 -21.69
CA GLU A 85 4.92 24.13 -20.65
C GLU A 85 4.54 23.70 -19.23
N ARG A 86 3.56 22.80 -19.05
CA ARG A 86 3.02 22.48 -17.71
C ARG A 86 3.01 21.01 -17.36
N ILE A 87 2.79 20.11 -18.32
CA ILE A 87 2.73 18.67 -18.05
C ILE A 87 4.09 18.03 -18.27
N TYR A 88 4.69 18.29 -19.44
CA TYR A 88 5.96 17.71 -19.84
C TYR A 88 7.09 17.97 -18.83
N PRO A 89 7.29 19.19 -18.26
CA PRO A 89 8.36 19.40 -17.28
C PRO A 89 8.20 18.55 -16.02
N ARG A 90 6.95 18.28 -15.60
CA ARG A 90 6.65 17.41 -14.46
C ARG A 90 6.91 15.94 -14.77
N VAL A 91 6.54 15.51 -15.98
CA VAL A 91 6.81 14.16 -16.47
C VAL A 91 8.31 13.94 -16.59
N GLU A 92 9.03 14.89 -17.17
CA GLU A 92 10.48 14.83 -17.32
C GLU A 92 11.20 14.77 -15.97
N LEU A 93 10.76 15.59 -15.00
CA LEU A 93 11.27 15.57 -13.63
C LEU A 93 11.12 14.20 -12.96
N VAL A 94 9.96 13.55 -13.15
CA VAL A 94 9.75 12.18 -12.67
C VAL A 94 10.59 11.18 -13.46
N THR A 95 10.59 11.25 -14.78
CA THR A 95 11.32 10.31 -15.64
C THR A 95 12.81 10.30 -15.34
N LYS A 96 13.45 11.47 -15.18
CA LYS A 96 14.88 11.61 -14.81
C LYS A 96 15.27 10.90 -13.51
N ARG A 97 14.30 10.64 -12.62
CA ARG A 97 14.53 9.92 -11.37
C ARG A 97 14.68 8.40 -11.56
N TYR A 98 14.00 7.85 -12.57
CA TYR A 98 13.88 6.40 -12.74
C TYR A 98 14.61 5.87 -13.97
N CYS A 99 14.77 6.69 -15.01
CA CYS A 99 15.45 6.28 -16.23
C CYS A 99 16.97 6.30 -16.04
N LEU A 100 17.64 5.46 -16.82
CA LEU A 100 19.06 5.56 -17.06
C LEU A 100 19.30 6.76 -17.98
N THR A 101 20.15 7.70 -17.56
CA THR A 101 20.44 8.92 -18.32
C THR A 101 21.53 8.72 -19.36
N ASN A 102 22.54 7.90 -19.05
CA ASN A 102 23.71 7.70 -19.90
C ASN A 102 23.95 6.21 -20.15
N LYS A 103 24.45 5.88 -21.35
CA LYS A 103 24.96 4.55 -21.65
C LYS A 103 26.43 4.47 -21.22
N ASN A 104 26.76 3.49 -20.39
CA ASN A 104 28.12 3.12 -20.01
C ASN A 104 28.34 1.61 -20.24
N SER A 105 29.52 1.10 -19.89
CA SER A 105 29.88 -0.32 -20.03
C SER A 105 28.86 -1.25 -19.38
N GLU A 106 28.33 -0.88 -18.22
CA GLU A 106 27.41 -1.70 -17.44
C GLU A 106 25.99 -1.65 -18.01
N THR A 107 25.54 -0.48 -18.48
CA THR A 107 24.13 -0.25 -18.84
C THR A 107 23.82 -0.42 -20.31
N TYR A 108 24.81 -0.26 -21.20
CA TYR A 108 24.61 -0.20 -22.67
C TYR A 108 23.72 -1.32 -23.20
N ARG A 109 23.92 -2.56 -22.71
CA ARG A 109 23.22 -3.77 -23.16
C ARG A 109 21.70 -3.69 -22.94
N PHE A 110 21.27 -3.19 -21.79
CA PHE A 110 19.85 -3.17 -21.40
C PHE A 110 19.25 -1.76 -21.26
N PHE A 111 19.97 -0.73 -21.70
CA PHE A 111 19.58 0.68 -21.52
C PHE A 111 18.16 0.97 -22.02
N ASN A 112 17.88 0.64 -23.28
CA ASN A 112 16.57 0.89 -23.88
C ASN A 112 15.47 0.04 -23.21
N TRP A 113 15.79 -1.20 -22.85
CA TRP A 113 14.82 -2.11 -22.24
C TRP A 113 14.44 -1.65 -20.83
N PHE A 114 15.42 -1.25 -20.03
CA PHE A 114 15.21 -0.69 -18.70
C PHE A 114 14.39 0.61 -18.77
N ASN A 115 14.70 1.50 -19.71
CA ASN A 115 13.97 2.76 -19.87
C ASN A 115 12.52 2.59 -20.39
N ALA A 116 12.18 1.43 -20.97
CA ALA A 116 10.82 1.10 -21.39
C ALA A 116 9.93 0.54 -20.26
N MET A 117 10.45 0.39 -19.03
CA MET A 117 9.75 -0.22 -17.89
C MET A 117 8.32 0.27 -17.60
N PRO A 118 7.97 1.56 -17.76
CA PRO A 118 6.59 2.02 -17.56
C PRO A 118 5.57 1.30 -18.45
N ASP A 119 5.98 0.85 -19.64
CA ASP A 119 5.12 0.21 -20.63
C ASP A 119 5.31 -1.31 -20.72
N MET A 120 6.25 -1.86 -19.94
CA MET A 120 6.57 -3.29 -19.98
C MET A 120 5.48 -4.17 -19.37
N SER A 121 5.25 -5.31 -20.03
CA SER A 121 4.44 -6.39 -19.48
C SER A 121 5.16 -7.12 -18.33
N ARG A 122 4.42 -7.91 -17.55
CA ARG A 122 5.03 -8.76 -16.51
C ARG A 122 6.04 -9.76 -17.08
N LYS A 123 5.75 -10.37 -18.23
CA LYS A 123 6.67 -11.29 -18.91
C LYS A 123 7.93 -10.58 -19.38
N SER A 124 7.80 -9.37 -19.91
CA SER A 124 8.95 -8.57 -20.34
C SER A 124 9.87 -8.21 -19.15
N LEU A 125 9.30 -7.94 -17.97
CA LEU A 125 10.09 -7.72 -16.75
C LEU A 125 10.78 -9.00 -16.25
N GLU A 126 10.15 -10.16 -16.40
CA GLU A 126 10.75 -11.48 -16.10
C GLU A 126 11.95 -11.74 -17.00
N SER A 127 11.79 -11.55 -18.31
CA SER A 127 12.90 -11.69 -19.26
C SER A 127 14.04 -10.71 -18.98
N LEU A 128 13.75 -9.44 -18.67
CA LEU A 128 14.80 -8.48 -18.31
C LEU A 128 15.53 -8.87 -17.01
N ALA A 129 14.80 -9.39 -16.01
CA ALA A 129 15.41 -9.86 -14.76
C ALA A 129 16.33 -11.06 -14.99
N LEU A 130 15.91 -12.01 -15.84
CA LEU A 130 16.71 -13.17 -16.22
C LEU A 130 18.01 -12.72 -16.90
N GLU A 131 17.90 -11.87 -17.92
CA GLU A 131 19.04 -11.38 -18.70
C GLU A 131 20.02 -10.55 -17.85
N LEU A 132 19.52 -9.71 -16.94
CA LEU A 132 20.36 -8.97 -15.99
C LEU A 132 21.08 -9.91 -15.02
N SER A 133 20.38 -10.90 -14.48
CA SER A 133 21.00 -11.87 -13.56
C SER A 133 22.08 -12.71 -14.24
N ALA A 134 21.83 -13.13 -15.50
CA ALA A 134 22.79 -13.82 -16.33
C ALA A 134 23.99 -12.93 -16.66
N PHE A 135 23.76 -11.66 -17.01
CA PHE A 135 24.82 -10.69 -17.27
C PHE A 135 25.74 -10.54 -16.05
N VAL A 136 25.19 -10.25 -14.87
CA VAL A 136 25.98 -10.17 -13.62
C VAL A 136 26.76 -11.46 -13.41
N PHE A 137 26.11 -12.62 -13.49
CA PHE A 137 26.77 -13.92 -13.31
C PHE A 137 27.95 -14.12 -14.29
N THR A 138 27.75 -13.86 -15.58
CA THR A 138 28.80 -14.03 -16.61
C THR A 138 29.97 -13.08 -16.40
N THR A 139 29.71 -11.82 -16.06
CA THR A 139 30.76 -10.83 -15.77
C THR A 139 31.61 -11.27 -14.57
N LEU A 140 30.97 -11.76 -13.51
CA LEU A 140 31.67 -12.27 -12.33
C LEU A 140 32.48 -13.53 -12.64
N ALA A 141 31.94 -14.45 -13.43
CA ALA A 141 32.65 -15.66 -13.84
C ALA A 141 33.89 -15.38 -14.70
N ASP A 142 33.83 -14.37 -15.57
CA ASP A 142 34.98 -13.98 -16.38
C ASP A 142 36.01 -13.16 -15.59
N LEU A 143 35.57 -12.42 -14.57
CA LEU A 143 36.46 -11.74 -13.63
C LEU A 143 37.24 -12.74 -12.78
N SER A 144 36.60 -13.79 -12.27
CA SER A 144 37.26 -14.81 -11.43
C SER A 144 38.27 -15.67 -12.21
N LYS A 145 37.96 -16.06 -13.46
CA LYS A 145 38.87 -16.87 -14.30
C LYS A 145 40.25 -16.25 -14.51
N LYS A 146 40.34 -14.91 -14.47
CA LYS A 146 41.58 -14.17 -14.74
C LYS A 146 42.53 -14.11 -13.54
N ARG A 147 42.15 -14.67 -12.38
CA ARG A 147 42.80 -14.41 -11.08
C ARG A 147 42.83 -15.65 -10.17
N THR A 148 43.48 -16.71 -10.65
CA THR A 148 43.59 -17.99 -9.93
C THR A 148 44.68 -18.02 -8.86
N ASP A 149 45.51 -16.98 -8.79
CA ASP A 149 46.66 -16.82 -7.88
C ASP A 149 46.37 -15.91 -6.67
N GLU A 150 45.17 -15.34 -6.59
CA GLU A 150 44.77 -14.44 -5.51
C GLU A 150 44.04 -15.19 -4.38
N GLY A 151 44.16 -14.68 -3.14
CA GLY A 151 43.46 -15.26 -1.99
C GLY A 151 41.95 -15.03 -2.02
N ASP A 152 41.18 -15.97 -1.44
CA ASP A 152 39.72 -16.01 -1.48
C ASP A 152 39.04 -14.70 -1.04
N LEU A 153 39.53 -14.07 0.03
CA LEU A 153 39.01 -12.78 0.51
C LEU A 153 39.10 -11.67 -0.55
N LYS A 154 40.22 -11.62 -1.28
CA LYS A 154 40.47 -10.62 -2.32
C LYS A 154 39.56 -10.87 -3.51
N ILE A 155 39.40 -12.13 -3.91
CA ILE A 155 38.45 -12.55 -4.95
C ILE A 155 37.02 -12.15 -4.56
N ALA A 156 36.56 -12.51 -3.36
CA ALA A 156 35.22 -12.17 -2.88
C ALA A 156 34.95 -10.67 -2.87
N HIS A 157 35.93 -9.86 -2.42
CA HIS A 157 35.82 -8.40 -2.43
C HIS A 157 35.68 -7.83 -3.84
N MET A 158 36.49 -8.29 -4.79
CA MET A 158 36.40 -7.86 -6.18
C MET A 158 35.07 -8.25 -6.82
N LEU A 159 34.64 -9.49 -6.64
CA LEU A 159 33.36 -9.98 -7.19
C LEU A 159 32.18 -9.19 -6.61
N TYR A 160 32.20 -8.91 -5.31
CA TYR A 160 31.17 -8.10 -4.69
C TYR A 160 31.14 -6.67 -5.24
N THR A 161 32.32 -6.05 -5.37
CA THR A 161 32.45 -4.68 -5.87
C THR A 161 31.92 -4.56 -7.30
N GLU A 162 32.27 -5.51 -8.17
CA GLU A 162 31.81 -5.55 -9.56
C GLU A 162 30.28 -5.75 -9.63
N ALA A 163 29.76 -6.72 -8.88
CA ALA A 163 28.32 -6.98 -8.82
C ALA A 163 27.54 -5.77 -8.28
N ALA A 164 28.09 -5.09 -7.27
CA ALA A 164 27.52 -3.88 -6.69
C ALA A 164 27.52 -2.72 -7.70
N ALA A 165 28.60 -2.55 -8.47
CA ALA A 165 28.71 -1.52 -9.50
C ALA A 165 27.63 -1.71 -10.59
N ILE A 166 27.50 -2.93 -11.14
CA ILE A 166 26.43 -3.24 -12.12
C ILE A 166 25.05 -3.01 -11.50
N THR A 167 24.84 -3.46 -10.27
CA THR A 167 23.55 -3.32 -9.57
C THR A 167 23.14 -1.86 -9.37
N GLN A 168 24.09 -1.01 -8.97
CA GLN A 168 23.89 0.44 -8.83
C GLN A 168 23.67 1.13 -10.18
N ALA A 169 24.35 0.68 -11.23
CA ALA A 169 24.18 1.21 -12.57
C ALA A 169 22.73 1.05 -13.08
N TYR A 170 21.98 0.07 -12.57
CA TYR A 170 20.56 -0.13 -12.82
C TYR A 170 19.64 0.44 -11.71
N HIS A 171 20.13 1.44 -10.96
CA HIS A 171 19.42 2.12 -9.87
C HIS A 171 18.88 1.19 -8.76
N GLN A 172 19.51 0.03 -8.56
CA GLN A 172 19.18 -0.88 -7.46
C GLN A 172 20.23 -0.76 -6.35
N GLU A 173 19.78 -0.84 -5.10
CA GLU A 173 20.68 -0.84 -3.94
C GLU A 173 21.29 -2.25 -3.76
N PRO A 174 22.62 -2.40 -3.82
CA PRO A 174 23.30 -3.67 -3.59
C PRO A 174 23.02 -4.19 -2.17
N PRO A 175 22.79 -5.50 -2.00
CA PRO A 175 22.63 -6.08 -0.68
C PRO A 175 23.87 -5.84 0.19
N ARG A 176 23.63 -5.46 1.45
CA ARG A 176 24.67 -5.23 2.47
C ARG A 176 25.75 -4.19 2.11
N LEU A 177 25.49 -3.27 1.17
CA LEU A 177 26.45 -2.26 0.72
C LEU A 177 27.15 -1.53 1.86
N ALA A 178 26.38 -0.90 2.75
CA ALA A 178 26.96 -0.14 3.85
C ALA A 178 27.81 -1.00 4.81
N LYS A 179 27.47 -2.28 5.00
CA LYS A 179 28.25 -3.20 5.85
C LYS A 179 29.57 -3.56 5.19
N LEU A 180 29.51 -4.00 3.93
CA LEU A 180 30.65 -4.54 3.18
C LEU A 180 31.61 -3.47 2.63
N THR A 181 31.16 -2.22 2.48
CA THR A 181 32.02 -1.13 1.96
C THR A 181 32.47 -0.13 3.02
N LYS A 182 31.67 0.14 4.06
CA LYS A 182 31.96 1.21 5.03
C LYS A 182 32.30 0.73 6.43
N ARG A 183 32.01 -0.53 6.76
CA ARG A 183 32.18 -1.06 8.13
C ARG A 183 33.22 -2.17 8.17
N TYR A 184 32.81 -3.37 7.79
CA TYR A 184 33.62 -4.57 7.90
C TYR A 184 33.27 -5.53 6.78
N PHE A 185 34.24 -5.80 5.92
CA PHE A 185 34.12 -6.78 4.87
C PHE A 185 34.29 -8.19 5.43
N ASN A 186 33.39 -9.10 5.06
CA ASN A 186 33.52 -10.52 5.37
C ASN A 186 32.97 -11.36 4.21
N GLU A 187 33.57 -12.53 4.02
CA GLU A 187 33.30 -13.41 2.88
C GLU A 187 31.87 -13.93 2.88
N LYS A 188 31.36 -14.40 4.02
CA LYS A 188 30.00 -14.96 4.16
C LYS A 188 28.94 -13.96 3.68
N ASP A 189 28.96 -12.74 4.19
CA ASP A 189 28.00 -11.70 3.78
C ASP A 189 28.15 -11.30 2.31
N ALA A 190 29.38 -11.28 1.80
CA ALA A 190 29.69 -10.96 0.42
C ALA A 190 29.13 -12.04 -0.54
N PHE A 191 29.37 -13.32 -0.25
CA PHE A 191 28.83 -14.42 -1.05
C PHE A 191 27.31 -14.44 -1.07
N ILE A 192 26.65 -14.24 0.08
CA ILE A 192 25.19 -14.15 0.12
C ILE A 192 24.69 -12.93 -0.71
N ALA A 193 25.38 -11.79 -0.64
CA ALA A 193 25.00 -10.61 -1.42
C ALA A 193 25.22 -10.81 -2.92
N ILE A 194 26.31 -11.46 -3.33
CA ILE A 194 26.57 -11.87 -4.71
C ILE A 194 25.48 -12.82 -5.20
N ALA A 195 25.14 -13.87 -4.41
CA ALA A 195 24.09 -14.82 -4.75
C ALA A 195 22.72 -14.15 -4.96
N GLN A 196 22.44 -13.07 -4.23
CA GLN A 196 21.25 -12.25 -4.46
C GLN A 196 21.35 -11.46 -5.77
N MET A 197 22.49 -10.81 -6.05
CA MET A 197 22.69 -10.02 -7.27
C MET A 197 22.83 -10.87 -8.54
N THR A 198 23.09 -12.18 -8.43
CA THR A 198 23.05 -13.14 -9.54
C THR A 198 21.71 -13.88 -9.64
N SER A 199 20.75 -13.59 -8.77
CA SER A 199 19.44 -14.26 -8.75
C SER A 199 18.39 -13.54 -9.59
N GLU A 200 17.82 -14.26 -10.57
CA GLU A 200 16.67 -13.79 -11.36
C GLU A 200 15.51 -13.32 -10.45
N LYS A 201 15.16 -14.14 -9.44
CA LYS A 201 14.05 -13.85 -8.52
C LYS A 201 14.28 -12.54 -7.76
N TRP A 202 15.52 -12.26 -7.37
CA TRP A 202 15.87 -11.02 -6.68
C TRP A 202 15.71 -9.82 -7.62
N TRP A 203 16.27 -9.89 -8.83
CA TRP A 203 16.14 -8.86 -9.86
C TRP A 203 14.68 -8.59 -10.23
N LEU A 204 13.88 -9.64 -10.43
CA LEU A 204 12.47 -9.52 -10.77
C LEU A 204 11.68 -8.73 -9.72
N ASN A 205 11.93 -9.00 -8.44
CA ASN A 205 11.26 -8.28 -7.36
C ASN A 205 11.67 -6.80 -7.29
N ARG A 206 12.94 -6.51 -7.59
CA ARG A 206 13.49 -5.14 -7.66
C ARG A 206 12.95 -4.36 -8.86
N LEU A 207 12.93 -4.96 -10.04
CA LEU A 207 12.42 -4.31 -11.26
C LEU A 207 10.91 -4.13 -11.22
N ARG A 208 10.15 -5.10 -10.69
CA ARG A 208 8.70 -4.94 -10.47
C ARG A 208 8.41 -3.76 -9.55
N ARG A 209 9.19 -3.61 -8.47
CA ARG A 209 9.11 -2.45 -7.59
C ARG A 209 9.36 -1.16 -8.37
N HIS A 210 10.51 -1.06 -9.02
CA HIS A 210 10.94 0.14 -9.75
C HIS A 210 9.91 0.57 -10.78
N ALA A 211 9.46 -0.36 -11.63
CA ALA A 211 8.44 -0.11 -12.64
C ALA A 211 7.10 0.33 -12.02
N SER A 212 6.66 -0.30 -10.93
CA SER A 212 5.40 0.04 -10.26
C SER A 212 5.45 1.43 -9.59
N GLU A 213 6.57 1.81 -8.98
CA GLU A 213 6.79 3.13 -8.38
C GLU A 213 6.86 4.21 -9.47
N TRP A 214 7.58 3.94 -10.58
CA TRP A 214 7.68 4.86 -11.70
C TRP A 214 6.31 5.14 -12.34
N ARG A 215 5.53 4.09 -12.65
CA ARG A 215 4.16 4.26 -13.19
C ARG A 215 3.27 5.11 -12.29
N GLU A 216 3.28 4.85 -10.99
CA GLU A 216 2.46 5.62 -10.05
C GLU A 216 2.94 7.07 -9.95
N HIS A 217 4.26 7.30 -9.94
CA HIS A 217 4.80 8.65 -9.91
C HIS A 217 4.43 9.46 -11.16
N LEU A 218 4.38 8.81 -12.33
CA LEU A 218 3.86 9.43 -13.55
C LEU A 218 2.37 9.80 -13.39
N HIS A 219 1.54 8.94 -12.80
CA HIS A 219 0.15 9.29 -12.49
C HIS A 219 0.04 10.51 -11.56
N ILE A 220 0.90 10.63 -10.55
CA ILE A 220 0.98 11.79 -9.65
C ILE A 220 1.39 13.05 -10.44
N ALA A 221 2.42 12.96 -11.29
CA ALA A 221 2.88 14.06 -12.13
C ALA A 221 1.78 14.58 -13.07
N LEU A 222 1.00 13.66 -13.63
CA LEU A 222 -0.15 13.89 -14.51
C LEU A 222 -1.41 14.37 -13.78
N THR A 223 -1.38 14.51 -12.44
CA THR A 223 -2.53 14.88 -11.59
C THR A 223 -3.69 13.87 -11.60
N ASN A 224 -3.41 12.64 -12.04
CA ASN A 224 -4.35 11.52 -11.95
C ASN A 224 -4.57 11.06 -10.49
N VAL A 225 -3.64 11.42 -9.60
CA VAL A 225 -3.82 11.30 -8.14
C VAL A 225 -4.04 12.70 -7.56
N SER A 226 -5.30 13.01 -7.26
CA SER A 226 -5.73 14.30 -6.72
C SER A 226 -7.18 14.22 -6.23
N LYS A 227 -7.62 15.23 -5.48
CA LYS A 227 -9.02 15.38 -5.04
C LYS A 227 -10.05 15.35 -6.18
N ARG A 228 -9.66 15.72 -7.41
CA ARG A 228 -10.55 15.76 -8.59
C ARG A 228 -10.59 14.47 -9.41
N SER A 229 -9.64 13.58 -9.19
CA SER A 229 -9.48 12.37 -10.00
C SER A 229 -9.55 11.15 -9.08
N SER A 230 -8.42 10.49 -8.83
CA SER A 230 -8.32 9.39 -7.87
C SER A 230 -7.61 9.86 -6.61
N LEU A 231 -8.16 9.58 -5.44
CA LEU A 231 -7.55 9.94 -4.16
C LEU A 231 -6.52 8.89 -3.76
N TYR A 232 -5.42 9.35 -3.15
CA TYR A 232 -4.35 8.56 -2.50
C TYR A 232 -3.50 7.68 -3.43
N ALA A 233 -4.12 7.05 -4.42
CA ALA A 233 -3.48 6.21 -5.42
C ALA A 233 -4.23 6.29 -6.75
N SER A 234 -3.55 6.06 -7.86
CA SER A 234 -4.17 6.01 -9.18
C SER A 234 -5.13 4.82 -9.31
N SER A 235 -6.09 4.91 -10.23
CA SER A 235 -6.98 3.78 -10.55
C SER A 235 -6.21 2.54 -11.00
N MET A 236 -5.06 2.72 -11.66
CA MET A 236 -4.17 1.63 -12.06
C MET A 236 -3.57 0.94 -10.82
N ALA A 237 -3.02 1.72 -9.87
CA ALA A 237 -2.43 1.17 -8.65
C ALA A 237 -3.46 0.44 -7.79
N MET A 238 -4.69 0.97 -7.69
CA MET A 238 -5.79 0.29 -6.98
C MET A 238 -6.18 -1.02 -7.67
N SER A 239 -6.24 -1.06 -9.00
CA SER A 239 -6.54 -2.27 -9.76
C SER A 239 -5.44 -3.34 -9.58
N GLU A 240 -4.18 -2.94 -9.70
CA GLU A 240 -3.02 -3.84 -9.46
C GLU A 240 -3.04 -4.41 -8.04
N TRP A 241 -3.39 -3.59 -7.04
CA TRP A 241 -3.53 -4.03 -5.65
C TRP A 241 -4.68 -5.02 -5.44
N LYS A 242 -5.85 -4.77 -6.02
CA LYS A 242 -7.00 -5.69 -5.96
C LYS A 242 -6.64 -7.05 -6.58
N GLU A 243 -5.98 -7.03 -7.72
CA GLU A 243 -5.52 -8.24 -8.41
C GLU A 243 -4.47 -8.99 -7.59
N GLN A 244 -3.55 -8.28 -6.93
CA GLN A 244 -2.60 -8.90 -5.99
C GLN A 244 -3.33 -9.59 -4.84
N LYS A 245 -4.32 -8.92 -4.22
CA LYS A 245 -5.14 -9.52 -3.14
C LYS A 245 -5.91 -10.74 -3.61
N ARG A 246 -6.47 -10.71 -4.82
CA ARG A 246 -7.15 -11.86 -5.44
C ARG A 246 -6.20 -13.06 -5.58
N ARG A 247 -5.02 -12.86 -6.16
CA ARG A 247 -3.99 -13.91 -6.33
C ARG A 247 -3.52 -14.49 -5.01
N THR A 248 -3.26 -13.63 -4.02
CA THR A 248 -2.89 -14.10 -2.67
C THR A 248 -4.01 -14.95 -2.09
N ARG A 249 -5.28 -14.53 -2.22
CA ARG A 249 -6.41 -15.32 -1.74
C ARG A 249 -6.52 -16.67 -2.46
N GLU A 250 -6.31 -16.71 -3.77
CA GLU A 250 -6.33 -17.96 -4.55
C GLU A 250 -5.21 -18.91 -4.13
N PHE A 251 -3.99 -18.40 -3.99
CA PHE A 251 -2.86 -19.17 -3.47
C PHE A 251 -3.15 -19.73 -2.07
N LEU A 252 -3.70 -18.93 -1.17
CA LEU A 252 -4.03 -19.39 0.19
C LEU A 252 -5.12 -20.47 0.18
N LYS A 253 -6.07 -20.41 -0.76
CA LYS A 253 -7.12 -21.44 -0.93
C LYS A 253 -6.58 -22.76 -1.47
N SER A 254 -5.58 -22.70 -2.35
CA SER A 254 -5.01 -23.89 -2.99
C SER A 254 -3.94 -24.60 -2.14
N MET A 255 -3.68 -24.10 -0.93
CA MET A 255 -2.58 -24.57 -0.08
C MET A 255 -3.08 -24.96 1.31
N GLU A 256 -2.36 -25.89 1.92
CA GLU A 256 -2.52 -26.37 3.30
C GLU A 256 -1.19 -26.29 4.04
N LEU A 257 -1.25 -26.30 5.37
CA LEU A 257 -0.10 -26.50 6.25
C LEU A 257 -0.07 -27.97 6.66
N GLU A 258 1.05 -28.64 6.44
CA GLU A 258 1.31 -30.00 6.90
C GLU A 258 2.39 -29.99 7.98
N ASP A 259 2.18 -30.70 9.09
CA ASP A 259 3.20 -30.93 10.12
C ASP A 259 3.99 -32.23 9.90
N GLU A 260 4.90 -32.52 10.82
CA GLU A 260 5.76 -33.71 10.82
C GLU A 260 4.95 -35.03 10.96
N ASP A 261 3.77 -34.97 11.59
CA ASP A 261 2.86 -36.12 11.79
C ASP A 261 1.89 -36.31 10.60
N GLY A 262 1.97 -35.45 9.57
CA GLY A 262 1.07 -35.47 8.41
C GLY A 262 -0.28 -34.79 8.63
N ASN A 263 -0.50 -34.11 9.77
CA ASN A 263 -1.74 -33.36 9.99
C ASN A 263 -1.81 -32.16 9.06
N ARG A 264 -2.96 -31.97 8.40
CA ARG A 264 -3.16 -30.90 7.43
C ARG A 264 -4.21 -29.88 7.88
N PHE A 265 -3.89 -28.61 7.72
CA PHE A 265 -4.80 -27.49 7.99
C PHE A 265 -4.88 -26.54 6.81
N SER A 266 -6.08 -26.04 6.53
CA SER A 266 -6.33 -24.99 5.55
C SER A 266 -5.47 -23.75 5.81
N LEU A 267 -4.61 -23.38 4.85
CA LEU A 267 -3.71 -22.23 5.00
C LEU A 267 -4.50 -20.91 5.07
N ILE A 268 -5.60 -20.81 4.31
CA ILE A 268 -6.46 -19.62 4.30
C ILE A 268 -7.12 -19.37 5.65
N ASP A 269 -7.55 -20.42 6.35
CA ASP A 269 -8.21 -20.28 7.66
C ASP A 269 -7.22 -19.83 8.72
N LYS A 270 -6.01 -20.41 8.73
CA LYS A 270 -4.92 -19.96 9.62
C LYS A 270 -4.47 -18.53 9.28
N TYR A 271 -4.47 -18.14 8.01
CA TYR A 271 -4.17 -16.77 7.60
C TYR A 271 -5.18 -15.77 8.17
N TYR A 272 -6.49 -16.02 7.99
CA TYR A 272 -7.54 -15.12 8.48
C TYR A 272 -7.82 -15.23 9.99
N GLY A 273 -7.32 -16.27 10.66
CA GLY A 273 -7.25 -16.36 12.12
C GLY A 273 -6.12 -15.54 12.75
N SER A 274 -5.24 -14.93 11.94
CA SER A 274 -4.10 -14.15 12.40
C SER A 274 -4.30 -12.63 12.22
N VAL A 275 -3.32 -11.83 12.65
CA VAL A 275 -3.26 -10.37 12.40
C VAL A 275 -3.16 -9.98 10.92
N ALA A 276 -3.07 -10.96 10.01
CA ALA A 276 -3.24 -10.71 8.59
C ALA A 276 -4.70 -10.36 8.23
N ASN A 277 -5.66 -10.76 9.07
CA ASN A 277 -7.04 -10.29 9.02
C ASN A 277 -7.12 -8.83 9.51
N PRO A 278 -7.60 -7.90 8.67
CA PRO A 278 -7.71 -6.49 9.05
C PRO A 278 -8.52 -6.25 10.33
N ALA A 279 -9.57 -7.04 10.57
CA ALA A 279 -10.41 -6.90 11.75
C ALA A 279 -9.64 -7.26 13.04
N ILE A 280 -8.91 -8.39 13.04
CA ILE A 280 -8.07 -8.80 14.18
C ILE A 280 -6.96 -7.78 14.40
N ARG A 281 -6.32 -7.32 13.32
CA ARG A 281 -5.28 -6.29 13.38
C ARG A 281 -5.80 -4.98 13.98
N ARG A 282 -6.99 -4.54 13.59
CA ARG A 282 -7.64 -3.35 14.15
C ARG A 282 -7.93 -3.53 15.63
N THR A 283 -8.52 -4.65 16.03
CA THR A 283 -8.79 -4.96 17.45
C THR A 283 -7.51 -4.94 18.28
N GLU A 284 -6.43 -5.60 17.82
CA GLU A 284 -5.15 -5.59 18.54
C GLU A 284 -4.60 -4.16 18.69
N MET A 285 -4.69 -3.33 17.63
CA MET A 285 -4.24 -1.94 17.74
C MET A 285 -5.07 -1.13 18.74
N MET A 286 -6.40 -1.33 18.79
CA MET A 286 -7.26 -0.68 19.77
C MET A 286 -6.93 -1.10 21.20
N VAL A 287 -6.73 -2.40 21.44
CA VAL A 287 -6.33 -2.93 22.76
C VAL A 287 -5.03 -2.27 23.22
N ARG A 288 -4.06 -2.14 22.32
CA ARG A 288 -2.75 -1.56 22.65
C ARG A 288 -2.82 -0.07 22.98
N ILE A 289 -3.60 0.69 22.21
CA ILE A 289 -3.76 2.14 22.43
C ILE A 289 -4.56 2.37 23.71
N ARG A 290 -5.61 1.57 23.94
CA ARG A 290 -6.36 1.61 25.19
C ARG A 290 -5.49 1.29 26.39
N GLY A 291 -4.61 0.30 26.30
CA GLY A 291 -3.68 0.01 27.38
C GLY A 291 -2.68 1.15 27.63
N PHE A 292 -2.21 1.85 26.59
CA PHE A 292 -1.42 3.08 26.77
C PHE A 292 -2.22 4.21 27.43
N GLU A 293 -3.49 4.37 27.09
CA GLU A 293 -4.38 5.33 27.75
C GLU A 293 -4.63 4.97 29.23
N ASN A 294 -4.82 3.69 29.55
CA ASN A 294 -4.93 3.24 30.94
C ASN A 294 -3.67 3.59 31.74
N ILE A 295 -2.48 3.27 31.20
CA ILE A 295 -1.19 3.64 31.82
C ILE A 295 -1.07 5.15 31.98
N CYS A 296 -1.50 5.91 30.98
CA CYS A 296 -1.50 7.37 31.03
C CYS A 296 -2.30 7.88 32.23
N ASN A 297 -3.52 7.38 32.41
CA ASN A 297 -4.41 7.79 33.50
C ASN A 297 -3.90 7.33 34.87
N GLU A 298 -3.38 6.10 34.97
CA GLU A 298 -2.87 5.53 36.22
C GLU A 298 -1.62 6.26 36.73
N LEU A 299 -0.72 6.63 35.83
CA LEU A 299 0.58 7.23 36.18
C LEU A 299 0.60 8.76 36.06
N GLY A 300 -0.54 9.40 35.79
CA GLY A 300 -0.67 10.87 35.75
C GLY A 300 -0.04 11.54 34.53
N TYR A 301 0.11 10.84 33.41
CA TYR A 301 0.51 11.45 32.13
C TYR A 301 -0.68 12.19 31.50
N ILE A 302 -0.39 13.04 30.51
CA ILE A 302 -1.40 13.66 29.63
C ILE A 302 -1.20 13.23 28.19
N ALA A 303 -2.28 13.33 27.41
CA ALA A 303 -2.29 12.98 25.99
C ALA A 303 -2.38 14.24 25.10
N GLU A 304 -1.51 14.31 24.09
CA GLU A 304 -1.61 15.31 23.02
C GLU A 304 -1.65 14.64 21.65
N PHE A 305 -2.44 15.24 20.77
CA PHE A 305 -2.55 14.86 19.38
C PHE A 305 -1.78 15.86 18.50
N TYR A 306 -0.89 15.34 17.66
CA TYR A 306 -0.07 16.13 16.77
C TYR A 306 -0.30 15.75 15.32
N THR A 307 -0.35 16.75 14.44
CA THR A 307 -0.35 16.59 12.99
C THR A 307 0.91 17.23 12.41
N LEU A 308 1.67 16.48 11.62
CA LEU A 308 2.89 16.91 10.96
C LEU A 308 2.80 16.68 9.46
N THR A 309 2.94 17.77 8.69
CA THR A 309 2.83 17.76 7.23
C THR A 309 4.13 18.25 6.58
N ALA A 310 4.37 17.88 5.33
CA ALA A 310 5.55 18.29 4.59
C ALA A 310 5.40 19.71 3.96
N PRO A 311 6.51 20.38 3.60
CA PRO A 311 6.47 21.62 2.83
C PRO A 311 5.72 21.52 1.49
N SER A 312 5.30 22.66 0.95
CA SER A 312 4.51 22.71 -0.28
C SER A 312 5.22 22.04 -1.47
N LYS A 313 6.55 22.08 -1.54
CA LYS A 313 7.33 21.47 -2.63
C LYS A 313 7.20 19.94 -2.72
N TYR A 314 6.74 19.27 -1.66
CA TYR A 314 6.46 17.84 -1.67
C TYR A 314 5.10 17.49 -2.27
N HIS A 315 4.17 18.45 -2.32
CA HIS A 315 2.80 18.24 -2.77
C HIS A 315 2.65 18.43 -4.28
N ALA A 316 2.22 17.38 -4.97
CA ALA A 316 2.01 17.40 -6.42
C ALA A 316 0.83 18.29 -6.81
N THR A 317 -0.23 18.33 -5.99
CA THR A 317 -1.41 19.15 -6.25
C THR A 317 -1.85 19.95 -5.02
N THR A 318 -2.43 21.11 -5.28
CA THR A 318 -3.11 21.92 -4.25
C THR A 318 -4.34 21.20 -3.71
N ILE A 319 -4.89 21.66 -2.58
CA ILE A 319 -6.12 21.12 -1.98
C ILE A 319 -7.32 21.09 -2.95
N HIS A 320 -7.33 21.96 -3.95
CA HIS A 320 -8.37 22.00 -4.98
C HIS A 320 -8.10 21.04 -6.14
N GLY A 321 -7.02 20.25 -6.11
CA GLY A 321 -6.63 19.31 -7.16
C GLY A 321 -5.92 19.95 -8.36
N HIS A 322 -5.55 21.22 -8.29
CA HIS A 322 -4.74 21.88 -9.33
C HIS A 322 -3.25 21.58 -9.15
N ARG A 323 -2.49 21.54 -10.25
CA ARG A 323 -1.03 21.39 -10.23
C ARG A 323 -0.39 22.42 -9.31
N ASN A 324 0.43 21.95 -8.38
CA ASN A 324 1.27 22.82 -7.58
C ASN A 324 2.53 23.18 -8.37
N ARG A 325 2.79 24.48 -8.56
CA ARG A 325 3.98 24.98 -9.25
C ARG A 325 5.28 24.79 -8.45
N LYS A 326 5.16 24.66 -7.12
CA LYS A 326 6.30 24.45 -6.23
C LYS A 326 6.77 23.00 -6.18
N TRP A 327 5.98 22.06 -6.71
CA TRP A 327 6.29 20.64 -6.62
C TRP A 327 7.62 20.31 -7.29
N ASN A 328 8.52 19.70 -6.54
CA ASN A 328 9.88 19.37 -6.99
C ASN A 328 10.04 17.93 -7.49
N GLY A 329 8.94 17.23 -7.76
CA GLY A 329 8.99 15.82 -8.20
C GLY A 329 9.27 14.84 -7.06
N SER A 330 9.08 15.24 -5.80
CA SER A 330 9.15 14.31 -4.67
C SER A 330 8.05 13.25 -4.76
N SER A 331 8.44 11.99 -4.60
CA SER A 331 7.51 10.87 -4.46
C SER A 331 7.00 10.77 -3.01
N PRO A 332 5.87 10.07 -2.76
CA PRO A 332 5.43 9.75 -1.41
C PRO A 332 6.50 9.06 -0.55
N ALA A 333 7.36 8.23 -1.15
CA ALA A 333 8.48 7.61 -0.43
C ALA A 333 9.56 8.64 -0.01
N ASP A 334 9.78 9.70 -0.79
CA ASP A 334 10.69 10.79 -0.42
C ASP A 334 10.12 11.63 0.71
N THR A 335 8.85 11.99 0.64
CA THR A 335 8.17 12.72 1.69
C THR A 335 8.17 11.93 3.00
N GLN A 336 7.92 10.62 2.94
CA GLN A 336 8.01 9.75 4.13
C GLN A 336 9.43 9.73 4.71
N ARG A 337 10.47 9.75 3.86
CA ARG A 337 11.87 9.84 4.29
C ARG A 337 12.17 11.19 4.94
N TYR A 338 11.64 12.29 4.40
CA TYR A 338 11.71 13.62 4.99
C TYR A 338 11.10 13.62 6.40
N LEU A 339 9.85 13.17 6.55
CA LEU A 339 9.18 13.10 7.86
C LEU A 339 9.95 12.21 8.85
N SER A 340 10.50 11.10 8.36
CA SER A 340 11.36 10.22 9.18
C SER A 340 12.66 10.90 9.63
N LYS A 341 13.24 11.78 8.79
CA LYS A 341 14.42 12.58 9.13
C LYS A 341 14.07 13.65 10.18
N VAL A 342 12.96 14.36 10.01
CA VAL A 342 12.43 15.30 11.03
C VAL A 342 12.26 14.56 12.36
N TRP A 343 11.58 13.42 12.35
CA TRP A 343 11.38 12.60 13.54
C TRP A 343 12.69 12.09 14.16
N SER A 344 13.71 11.76 13.36
CA SER A 344 15.01 11.37 13.87
C SER A 344 15.69 12.50 14.66
N LYS A 345 15.56 13.75 14.18
CA LYS A 345 16.07 14.94 14.88
C LYS A 345 15.29 15.20 16.18
N VAL A 346 13.96 15.15 16.10
CA VAL A 346 13.06 15.28 17.27
C VAL A 346 13.46 14.27 18.34
N ARG A 347 13.51 12.97 18.03
CA ARG A 347 13.88 11.93 19.01
C ARG A 347 15.26 12.16 19.62
N ALA A 348 16.24 12.58 18.80
CA ALA A 348 17.58 12.86 19.31
C ALA A 348 17.59 14.05 20.28
N LYS A 349 16.80 15.09 20.01
CA LYS A 349 16.66 16.26 20.91
C LYS A 349 15.89 15.91 22.18
N LEU A 350 14.77 15.20 22.08
CA LEU A 350 14.01 14.72 23.24
C LEU A 350 14.90 13.89 24.18
N HIS A 351 15.68 12.95 23.63
CA HIS A 351 16.61 12.15 24.42
C HIS A 351 17.67 13.00 25.14
N ARG A 352 18.29 13.98 24.46
CA ARG A 352 19.30 14.87 25.09
C ARG A 352 18.71 15.74 26.19
N ASN A 353 17.43 16.08 26.09
CA ASN A 353 16.72 16.90 27.07
C ASN A 353 16.01 16.05 28.15
N ASP A 354 16.24 14.74 28.16
CA ASP A 354 15.58 13.78 29.04
C ASP A 354 14.04 13.76 28.98
N LEU A 355 13.47 14.17 27.83
CA LEU A 355 12.02 14.19 27.61
C LEU A 355 11.58 12.82 27.07
N ARG A 356 10.63 12.18 27.75
CA ARG A 356 10.17 10.82 27.42
C ARG A 356 8.72 10.86 26.95
N ILE A 357 8.44 10.14 25.86
CA ILE A 357 7.11 10.02 25.27
C ILE A 357 6.84 8.57 24.87
N PHE A 358 5.59 8.14 25.01
CA PHE A 358 5.10 6.88 24.45
C PHE A 358 3.79 7.13 23.71
N GLY A 359 3.36 6.21 22.85
CA GLY A 359 2.15 6.40 22.06
C GLY A 359 2.24 5.76 20.67
N ILE A 360 1.60 6.39 19.69
CA ILE A 360 1.49 5.87 18.33
C ILE A 360 1.62 6.99 17.28
N ARG A 361 2.31 6.68 16.20
CA ARG A 361 2.36 7.46 14.96
C ARG A 361 1.63 6.71 13.85
N VAL A 362 0.71 7.42 13.19
CA VAL A 362 -0.03 6.99 11.99
C VAL A 362 0.44 7.83 10.81
N ALA A 363 0.80 7.18 9.69
CA ALA A 363 1.10 7.85 8.43
C ALA A 363 -0.06 7.63 7.46
N GLU A 364 -0.58 8.72 6.91
CA GLU A 364 -1.76 8.75 6.04
C GLU A 364 -1.44 9.55 4.75
N PRO A 365 -2.00 9.17 3.59
CA PRO A 365 -1.88 9.99 2.40
C PRO A 365 -2.83 11.20 2.47
N HIS A 366 -2.34 12.37 2.07
CA HIS A 366 -3.23 13.44 1.59
C HIS A 366 -3.83 13.08 0.22
N HIS A 367 -4.82 13.86 -0.23
CA HIS A 367 -5.51 13.71 -1.53
C HIS A 367 -4.57 13.56 -2.74
N ASP A 368 -3.33 14.06 -2.68
CA ASP A 368 -2.31 14.00 -3.72
C ASP A 368 -1.25 12.91 -3.51
N ALA A 369 -1.54 11.95 -2.63
CA ALA A 369 -0.65 10.87 -2.16
C ALA A 369 0.50 11.30 -1.25
N THR A 370 0.66 12.60 -0.95
CA THR A 370 1.73 13.08 -0.07
C THR A 370 1.47 12.61 1.37
N PRO A 371 2.38 11.83 1.99
CA PRO A 371 2.24 11.41 3.38
C PRO A 371 2.22 12.59 4.35
N HIS A 372 1.39 12.49 5.38
CA HIS A 372 1.45 13.28 6.60
C HIS A 372 1.31 12.35 7.81
N TRP A 373 1.71 12.83 8.99
CA TRP A 373 1.70 12.04 10.21
C TRP A 373 0.72 12.60 11.22
N HIS A 374 -0.07 11.68 11.78
CA HIS A 374 -0.86 11.88 12.98
C HIS A 374 -0.18 11.14 14.14
N MET A 375 -0.01 11.79 15.26
CA MET A 375 0.71 11.25 16.41
C MET A 375 -0.11 11.47 17.68
N LEU A 376 -0.41 10.39 18.37
CA LEU A 376 -0.97 10.43 19.71
C LEU A 376 0.16 10.10 20.67
N PHE A 377 0.58 11.06 21.48
CA PHE A 377 1.64 10.87 22.46
C PHE A 377 1.16 11.16 23.88
N PHE A 378 1.70 10.37 24.80
CA PHE A 378 1.53 10.48 26.23
C PHE A 378 2.85 10.95 26.84
N MET A 379 2.78 11.96 27.71
CA MET A 379 3.93 12.62 28.32
C MET A 379 3.57 13.27 29.65
N LEU A 380 4.57 13.58 30.47
CA LEU A 380 4.33 14.25 31.75
C LEU A 380 3.75 15.65 31.50
N PRO A 381 2.79 16.11 32.33
CA PRO A 381 2.17 17.43 32.16
C PRO A 381 3.18 18.57 32.01
N GLU A 382 4.23 18.54 32.83
CA GLU A 382 5.25 19.59 32.90
C GLU A 382 6.18 19.57 31.67
N GLN A 383 6.22 18.46 30.94
CA GLN A 383 7.07 18.28 29.76
C GLN A 383 6.36 18.65 28.45
N ALA A 384 5.02 18.74 28.45
CA ALA A 384 4.24 18.84 27.23
C ALA A 384 4.57 20.09 26.40
N ASP A 385 4.73 21.24 27.04
CA ASP A 385 5.12 22.47 26.33
C ASP A 385 6.48 22.29 25.65
N SER A 386 7.50 21.83 26.38
CA SER A 386 8.86 21.59 25.83
C SER A 386 8.85 20.60 24.66
N ILE A 387 8.07 19.52 24.76
CA ILE A 387 7.91 18.54 23.69
C ILE A 387 7.26 19.17 22.46
N ARG A 388 6.18 19.93 22.66
CA ARG A 388 5.46 20.64 21.60
C ARG A 388 6.37 21.65 20.89
N GLU A 389 7.20 22.37 21.64
CA GLU A 389 8.16 23.33 21.07
C GLU A 389 9.22 22.63 20.21
N ILE A 390 9.81 21.53 20.69
CA ILE A 390 10.81 20.76 19.93
C ILE A 390 10.22 20.19 18.64
N LEU A 391 8.99 19.64 18.72
CA LEU A 391 8.27 19.15 17.54
C LEU A 391 8.04 20.28 16.52
N ARG A 392 7.58 21.44 17.00
CA ARG A 392 7.31 22.62 16.18
C ARG A 392 8.57 23.17 15.52
N GLU A 393 9.66 23.29 16.26
CA GLU A 393 10.96 23.78 15.77
C GLU A 393 11.42 22.96 14.56
N TYR A 394 11.52 21.64 14.70
CA TYR A 394 11.96 20.78 13.60
C TYR A 394 10.94 20.65 12.46
N ALA A 395 9.64 20.84 12.74
CA ALA A 395 8.61 20.88 11.70
C ALA A 395 8.73 22.14 10.82
N PHE A 396 9.16 23.25 11.41
CA PHE A 396 9.24 24.57 10.77
C PHE A 396 10.59 24.83 10.09
N GLU A 397 11.64 24.10 10.45
CA GLU A 397 13.01 24.25 9.93
C GLU A 397 13.10 24.30 8.40
N GLU A 398 12.38 23.41 7.69
CA GLU A 398 12.43 23.35 6.23
C GLU A 398 11.36 24.21 5.55
N ASP A 399 11.80 25.12 4.68
CA ASP A 399 10.98 26.10 3.96
C ASP A 399 10.17 27.01 4.92
N GLU A 400 10.81 27.48 5.99
CA GLU A 400 10.21 28.39 6.99
C GLU A 400 9.56 29.63 6.34
N SER A 401 10.13 30.12 5.23
CA SER A 401 9.59 31.23 4.45
C SER A 401 8.14 31.02 3.96
N GLU A 402 7.63 29.78 3.94
CA GLU A 402 6.23 29.50 3.60
C GLU A 402 5.25 29.73 4.78
N LEU A 403 5.77 29.86 6.00
CA LEU A 403 5.01 29.83 7.27
C LEU A 403 4.63 31.22 7.78
N ILE A 404 4.32 32.13 6.85
CA ILE A 404 4.03 33.54 7.13
C ILE A 404 2.72 33.70 7.92
N THR A 405 1.69 32.92 7.56
CA THR A 405 0.36 33.02 8.17
C THR A 405 0.15 31.98 9.26
N ALA A 406 -0.72 32.28 10.23
CA ALA A 406 -1.14 31.32 11.25
C ALA A 406 -1.74 30.05 10.64
N LYS A 407 -2.48 30.19 9.52
CA LYS A 407 -3.01 29.06 8.75
C LYS A 407 -1.90 28.18 8.17
N ALA A 408 -0.85 28.77 7.61
CA ALA A 408 0.29 28.02 7.08
C ALA A 408 1.07 27.28 8.18
N ARG A 409 1.30 27.95 9.33
CA ARG A 409 1.90 27.33 10.52
C ARG A 409 1.07 26.14 11.01
N LYS A 410 -0.25 26.33 11.18
CA LYS A 410 -1.18 25.27 11.60
C LYS A 410 -1.24 24.11 10.59
N ALA A 411 -1.17 24.41 9.29
CA ALA A 411 -1.15 23.38 8.25
C ALA A 411 0.16 22.58 8.24
N ARG A 412 1.29 23.17 8.68
CA ARG A 412 2.58 22.48 8.79
C ARG A 412 2.66 21.62 10.05
N PHE A 413 2.28 22.19 11.18
CA PHE A 413 2.27 21.54 12.47
C PHE A 413 1.08 22.01 13.29
N HIS A 414 0.27 21.06 13.78
CA HIS A 414 -0.83 21.32 14.69
C HIS A 414 -0.71 20.42 15.90
N ALA A 415 -0.73 21.01 17.09
CA ALA A 415 -0.89 20.30 18.35
C ALA A 415 -2.29 20.61 18.93
N GLU A 416 -2.92 19.58 19.47
CA GLU A 416 -4.21 19.63 20.15
C GLU A 416 -4.12 18.79 21.43
N ALA A 417 -4.31 19.42 22.59
CA ALA A 417 -4.41 18.71 23.86
C ALA A 417 -5.73 17.91 23.89
N ILE A 418 -5.66 16.67 24.35
CA ILE A 418 -6.84 15.82 24.43
C ILE A 418 -7.61 16.15 25.70
N ASP A 419 -8.88 16.47 25.53
CA ASP A 419 -9.81 16.76 26.61
C ASP A 419 -10.59 15.47 26.95
N PRO A 420 -10.35 14.86 28.13
CA PRO A 420 -11.02 13.63 28.55
C PRO A 420 -12.54 13.73 28.59
N GLU A 421 -13.09 14.95 28.75
CA GLU A 421 -14.54 15.18 28.75
C GLU A 421 -15.16 15.14 27.34
N LYS A 422 -14.37 15.47 26.31
CA LYS A 422 -14.83 15.48 24.91
C LYS A 422 -14.63 14.14 24.20
N GLY A 423 -13.69 13.32 24.68
CA GLY A 423 -13.45 11.99 24.13
C GLY A 423 -12.16 11.36 24.65
N SER A 424 -12.09 10.05 24.59
CA SER A 424 -10.89 9.29 24.97
C SER A 424 -9.74 9.54 24.00
N ALA A 425 -8.51 9.46 24.49
CA ALA A 425 -7.31 9.52 23.65
C ALA A 425 -7.34 8.43 22.56
N THR A 426 -7.85 7.24 22.91
CA THR A 426 -8.10 6.16 21.95
C THR A 426 -9.10 6.58 20.86
N GLY A 427 -10.15 7.33 21.19
CA GLY A 427 -11.15 7.82 20.24
C GLY A 427 -10.57 8.73 19.17
N TYR A 428 -9.63 9.61 19.53
CA TYR A 428 -8.97 10.52 18.59
C TYR A 428 -8.20 9.78 17.48
N VAL A 429 -7.48 8.71 17.83
CA VAL A 429 -6.71 7.92 16.84
C VAL A 429 -7.55 6.83 16.16
N ALA A 430 -8.69 6.44 16.75
CA ALA A 430 -9.56 5.38 16.24
C ALA A 430 -10.03 5.65 14.81
N LYS A 431 -10.41 6.90 14.51
CA LYS A 431 -10.80 7.34 13.16
C LYS A 431 -9.71 7.02 12.14
N TYR A 432 -8.46 7.37 12.45
CA TYR A 432 -7.31 7.16 11.58
C TYR A 432 -6.96 5.68 11.39
N ILE A 433 -7.16 4.85 12.42
CA ILE A 433 -6.97 3.41 12.31
C ILE A 433 -8.02 2.80 11.38
N SER A 434 -9.29 3.10 11.60
CA SER A 434 -10.38 2.59 10.76
C SER A 434 -10.22 3.07 9.30
N LYS A 435 -9.88 4.35 9.09
CA LYS A 435 -9.58 4.93 7.77
C LYS A 435 -8.46 4.22 7.03
N ASN A 436 -7.45 3.70 7.73
CA ASN A 436 -6.24 3.17 7.10
C ASN A 436 -6.14 1.64 7.07
N VAL A 437 -7.05 0.92 7.73
CA VAL A 437 -7.02 -0.56 7.84
C VAL A 437 -8.09 -1.22 6.97
N ASP A 438 -9.37 -0.94 7.22
CA ASP A 438 -10.48 -1.68 6.61
C ASP A 438 -11.76 -0.86 6.40
N GLY A 439 -11.82 0.39 6.86
CA GLY A 439 -13.03 1.22 6.82
C GLY A 439 -14.16 0.71 7.71
N TYR A 440 -13.86 -0.12 8.72
CA TYR A 440 -14.87 -0.74 9.59
C TYR A 440 -15.67 0.29 10.39
N ALA A 441 -16.98 0.04 10.52
CA ALA A 441 -17.96 0.88 11.22
C ALA A 441 -18.15 2.30 10.62
N LEU A 442 -17.70 2.50 9.38
CA LEU A 442 -17.78 3.79 8.66
C LEU A 442 -18.57 3.66 7.34
N ASP A 443 -19.52 2.70 7.28
CA ASP A 443 -20.29 2.38 6.06
C ASP A 443 -21.19 3.56 5.60
N GLU A 444 -21.57 4.45 6.52
CA GLU A 444 -22.38 5.66 6.25
C GLU A 444 -21.57 6.96 6.34
N GLU A 445 -20.27 6.89 6.65
CA GLU A 445 -19.40 8.07 6.77
C GLU A 445 -18.65 8.37 5.48
N LEU A 446 -18.54 9.67 5.18
CA LEU A 446 -17.72 10.18 4.09
C LEU A 446 -16.36 10.59 4.65
N ASP A 447 -15.30 10.30 3.92
CA ASP A 447 -13.98 10.79 4.29
C ASP A 447 -13.88 12.31 4.07
N ASP A 448 -13.38 13.04 5.07
CA ASP A 448 -13.34 14.51 5.08
C ASP A 448 -12.47 15.10 3.95
N GLU A 449 -11.44 14.37 3.52
CA GLU A 449 -10.59 14.81 2.42
C GLU A 449 -11.26 14.59 1.05
N SER A 450 -11.95 13.46 0.87
CA SER A 450 -12.46 12.98 -0.41
C SER A 450 -13.95 13.21 -0.68
N GLY A 451 -14.79 13.24 0.35
CA GLY A 451 -16.24 13.15 0.25
C GLY A 451 -16.75 11.80 -0.29
N LYS A 452 -15.90 10.77 -0.34
CA LYS A 452 -16.25 9.41 -0.82
C LYS A 452 -16.57 8.46 0.34
N PRO A 453 -17.25 7.32 0.09
CA PRO A 453 -17.46 6.31 1.12
C PRO A 453 -16.13 5.84 1.72
N MET A 454 -16.05 5.80 3.05
CA MET A 454 -14.81 5.54 3.79
C MET A 454 -14.10 4.24 3.40
N LYS A 455 -14.85 3.22 2.99
CA LYS A 455 -14.30 1.92 2.55
C LYS A 455 -13.49 2.01 1.26
N GLU A 456 -13.88 2.89 0.33
CA GLU A 456 -13.11 3.14 -0.90
C GLU A 456 -11.81 3.88 -0.56
N ALA A 457 -11.88 4.86 0.34
CA ALA A 457 -10.73 5.60 0.85
C ALA A 457 -9.72 4.68 1.57
N ALA A 458 -10.19 3.78 2.43
CA ALA A 458 -9.34 2.83 3.15
C ALA A 458 -8.59 1.87 2.23
N MET A 459 -9.27 1.39 1.18
CA MET A 459 -8.63 0.57 0.15
C MET A 459 -7.56 1.36 -0.63
N ALA A 460 -7.84 2.61 -0.97
CA ALA A 460 -6.89 3.48 -1.66
C ALA A 460 -5.67 3.78 -0.78
N ALA A 461 -5.86 4.03 0.52
CA ALA A 461 -4.79 4.21 1.49
C ALA A 461 -3.94 2.93 1.65
N ALA A 462 -4.57 1.75 1.70
CA ALA A 462 -3.85 0.47 1.76
C ALA A 462 -3.05 0.19 0.46
N ALA A 463 -3.60 0.55 -0.70
CA ALA A 463 -2.91 0.44 -1.98
C ALA A 463 -1.72 1.41 -2.05
N TRP A 464 -1.89 2.65 -1.61
CA TRP A 464 -0.85 3.67 -1.48
C TRP A 464 0.28 3.20 -0.57
N ALA A 465 -0.03 2.73 0.64
CA ALA A 465 0.95 2.27 1.61
C ALA A 465 1.77 1.08 1.07
N GLY A 466 1.11 0.15 0.37
CA GLY A 466 1.78 -0.97 -0.31
C GLY A 466 2.66 -0.53 -1.48
N ARG A 467 2.18 0.39 -2.32
CA ARG A 467 2.90 0.93 -3.49
C ARG A 467 4.21 1.59 -3.07
N TRP A 468 4.15 2.43 -2.05
CA TRP A 468 5.27 3.25 -1.59
C TRP A 468 6.03 2.64 -0.41
N ARG A 469 5.60 1.48 0.08
CA ARG A 469 6.16 0.74 1.23
C ARG A 469 6.21 1.59 2.50
N ILE A 470 5.14 2.31 2.75
CA ILE A 470 5.01 3.19 3.90
C ILE A 470 4.41 2.38 5.05
N ARG A 471 5.16 2.29 6.16
CA ARG A 471 4.65 1.74 7.40
C ARG A 471 3.63 2.71 7.99
N GLN A 472 2.34 2.42 7.83
CA GLN A 472 1.25 3.27 8.33
C GLN A 472 1.26 3.42 9.85
N PHE A 473 1.40 2.33 10.62
CA PHE A 473 1.30 2.37 12.08
C PHE A 473 2.64 2.05 12.77
N GLN A 474 3.05 2.91 13.69
CA GLN A 474 4.24 2.71 14.52
C GLN A 474 3.96 3.14 15.95
N PHE A 475 3.95 2.16 16.86
CA PHE A 475 3.98 2.42 18.29
C PHE A 475 5.37 2.90 18.71
N ILE A 476 5.41 3.81 19.68
CA ILE A 476 6.59 4.46 20.25
C ILE A 476 6.54 4.22 21.76
N GLY A 477 7.66 3.79 22.36
CA GLY A 477 7.68 3.26 23.72
C GLY A 477 6.97 1.90 23.84
N GLY A 478 6.85 1.43 25.08
CA GLY A 478 6.24 0.16 25.46
C GLY A 478 7.10 -1.09 25.19
N ALA A 479 6.65 -2.22 25.74
CA ALA A 479 7.25 -3.52 25.52
C ALA A 479 6.88 -4.15 24.16
N PRO A 480 7.68 -5.12 23.64
CA PRO A 480 7.50 -5.65 22.30
C PRO A 480 6.22 -6.48 22.12
N VAL A 481 5.34 -6.06 21.20
CA VAL A 481 4.12 -6.81 20.84
C VAL A 481 4.39 -8.24 20.36
N THR A 482 5.59 -8.52 19.84
CA THR A 482 5.96 -9.87 19.42
C THR A 482 6.17 -10.82 20.59
N VAL A 483 6.68 -10.32 21.73
CA VAL A 483 6.78 -11.11 22.97
C VAL A 483 5.37 -11.37 23.51
N TYR A 484 4.54 -10.34 23.60
CA TYR A 484 3.13 -10.46 23.97
C TYR A 484 2.38 -11.53 23.16
N ARG A 485 2.54 -11.52 21.82
CA ARG A 485 1.92 -12.52 20.94
C ARG A 485 2.45 -13.94 21.12
N GLU A 486 3.70 -14.08 21.55
CA GLU A 486 4.31 -15.39 21.76
C GLU A 486 3.90 -15.97 23.12
N LEU A 487 3.82 -15.14 24.17
CA LEU A 487 3.28 -15.51 25.48
C LEU A 487 1.84 -16.01 25.38
N ARG A 488 0.98 -15.34 24.60
CA ARG A 488 -0.41 -15.76 24.36
C ARG A 488 -0.61 -17.10 23.64
N LYS A 489 0.46 -17.82 23.33
CA LYS A 489 0.38 -19.19 22.79
C LYS A 489 0.55 -20.26 23.84
N MET A 490 1.08 -19.90 25.00
CA MET A 490 1.03 -20.72 26.20
C MET A 490 -0.15 -20.21 27.04
N ALA A 491 -0.89 -21.16 27.62
CA ALA A 491 -1.96 -20.88 28.59
C ALA A 491 -1.62 -21.53 29.95
N ASP A 492 -0.37 -21.98 30.11
CA ASP A 492 0.11 -22.74 31.25
C ASP A 492 0.82 -21.80 32.23
N HIS A 493 0.07 -21.37 33.24
CA HIS A 493 0.56 -20.54 34.32
C HIS A 493 1.63 -21.25 35.17
N ASP A 494 1.46 -22.55 35.45
CA ASP A 494 2.36 -23.29 36.33
C ASP A 494 3.76 -23.39 35.71
N THR A 495 3.85 -23.61 34.39
CA THR A 495 5.13 -23.55 33.66
C THR A 495 5.74 -22.14 33.70
N ALA A 496 4.93 -21.08 33.62
CA ALA A 496 5.42 -19.71 33.70
C ALA A 496 6.00 -19.39 35.10
N VAL A 497 5.29 -19.76 36.17
CA VAL A 497 5.73 -19.60 37.57
C VAL A 497 6.96 -20.45 37.86
N GLY A 498 7.00 -21.67 37.32
CA GLY A 498 8.14 -22.57 37.46
C GLY A 498 9.43 -22.02 36.84
N LEU A 499 9.33 -21.13 35.85
CA LEU A 499 10.46 -20.39 35.31
C LEU A 499 10.86 -19.23 36.22
N ASP A 500 9.92 -18.32 36.49
CA ASP A 500 10.14 -17.11 37.29
C ASP A 500 8.81 -16.43 37.66
N VAL A 501 8.72 -15.88 38.87
CA VAL A 501 7.49 -15.24 39.38
C VAL A 501 7.19 -13.95 38.61
N GLU A 502 8.20 -13.13 38.32
CA GLU A 502 7.99 -11.88 37.55
C GLU A 502 7.59 -12.21 36.11
N PHE A 503 8.20 -13.23 35.52
CA PHE A 503 7.81 -13.75 34.22
C PHE A 503 6.35 -14.21 34.19
N ALA A 504 5.87 -14.90 35.23
CA ALA A 504 4.47 -15.34 35.32
C ALA A 504 3.49 -14.16 35.30
N VAL A 505 3.80 -13.07 36.00
CA VAL A 505 2.97 -11.85 35.96
C VAL A 505 2.89 -11.27 34.55
N VAL A 506 4.01 -11.24 33.82
CA VAL A 506 4.06 -10.79 32.42
C VAL A 506 3.24 -11.72 31.51
N HIS A 507 3.36 -13.03 31.71
CA HIS A 507 2.60 -14.04 30.98
C HIS A 507 1.09 -13.88 31.19
N ASP A 508 0.64 -13.80 32.44
CA ASP A 508 -0.78 -13.78 32.80
C ASP A 508 -1.47 -12.51 32.29
N ALA A 509 -0.78 -11.37 32.36
CA ALA A 509 -1.26 -10.13 31.76
C ALA A 509 -1.35 -10.25 30.23
N ALA A 510 -0.39 -10.91 29.59
CA ALA A 510 -0.43 -11.15 28.15
C ALA A 510 -1.60 -12.06 27.74
N ASP A 511 -1.78 -13.20 28.43
CA ASP A 511 -2.80 -14.20 28.14
C ASP A 511 -4.23 -13.63 28.29
N SER A 512 -4.50 -12.98 29.43
CA SER A 512 -5.77 -12.31 29.72
C SER A 512 -6.13 -11.18 28.76
N GLY A 513 -5.16 -10.67 28.00
CA GLY A 513 -5.37 -9.56 27.07
C GLY A 513 -5.16 -8.17 27.68
N ASP A 514 -4.68 -8.10 28.92
CA ASP A 514 -4.36 -6.86 29.59
C ASP A 514 -3.03 -6.27 29.06
N TRP A 515 -3.16 -5.40 28.06
CA TRP A 515 -2.00 -4.71 27.51
C TRP A 515 -1.33 -3.75 28.51
N ALA A 516 -2.10 -3.10 29.39
CA ALA A 516 -1.53 -2.16 30.36
C ALA A 516 -0.71 -2.92 31.40
N GLY A 517 -1.29 -3.97 31.99
CA GLY A 517 -0.60 -4.88 32.90
C GLY A 517 0.65 -5.50 32.26
N TYR A 518 0.57 -5.97 31.01
CA TYR A 518 1.72 -6.54 30.31
C TYR A 518 2.89 -5.54 30.17
N ILE A 519 2.58 -4.29 29.82
CA ILE A 519 3.59 -3.23 29.68
C ILE A 519 4.20 -2.90 31.04
N ASN A 520 3.38 -2.72 32.08
CA ASN A 520 3.84 -2.41 33.43
C ASN A 520 4.69 -3.54 34.01
N ALA A 521 4.26 -4.80 33.85
CA ALA A 521 5.00 -5.99 34.29
C ALA A 521 6.33 -6.17 33.54
N GLN A 522 6.43 -5.71 32.30
CA GLN A 522 7.69 -5.69 31.56
C GLN A 522 8.64 -4.55 31.98
N GLY A 523 8.26 -3.70 32.93
CA GLY A 523 9.05 -2.54 33.39
C GLY A 523 8.51 -1.16 32.95
N GLY A 524 7.29 -1.11 32.41
CA GLY A 524 6.60 0.12 32.04
C GLY A 524 6.85 0.62 30.61
N PRO A 525 6.26 1.78 30.24
CA PRO A 525 6.30 2.30 28.86
C PRO A 525 7.69 2.76 28.39
N PHE A 526 8.65 2.92 29.29
CA PHE A 526 10.01 3.38 28.98
C PHE A 526 11.09 2.33 29.24
N VAL A 527 10.70 1.09 29.51
CA VAL A 527 11.66 0.02 29.82
C VAL A 527 12.70 -0.14 28.70
N ARG A 528 13.96 -0.32 29.11
CA ARG A 528 15.03 -0.62 28.15
C ARG A 528 14.91 -2.07 27.72
N ARG A 529 15.39 -2.36 26.50
CA ARG A 529 15.39 -3.73 26.00
C ARG A 529 16.14 -4.70 26.92
N ASP A 530 17.20 -4.22 27.56
CA ASP A 530 18.06 -5.01 28.44
C ASP A 530 17.46 -5.26 29.83
N ASP A 531 16.35 -4.57 30.15
CA ASP A 531 15.65 -4.67 31.43
C ASP A 531 14.29 -5.39 31.30
N LEU A 532 13.96 -5.89 30.10
CA LEU A 532 12.73 -6.66 29.88
C LEU A 532 12.75 -7.98 30.66
N ILE A 533 11.66 -8.27 31.37
CA ILE A 533 11.43 -9.50 32.12
C ILE A 533 11.21 -10.72 31.21
N ALA A 534 10.51 -10.55 30.09
CA ALA A 534 10.31 -11.63 29.11
C ALA A 534 10.82 -11.25 27.73
N ARG A 535 11.60 -12.14 27.09
CA ARG A 535 12.14 -11.95 25.74
C ARG A 535 11.85 -13.13 24.84
N LEU A 536 11.92 -12.87 23.53
CA LEU A 536 11.85 -13.93 22.53
C LEU A 536 13.11 -14.78 22.58
N TRP A 537 12.92 -16.09 22.59
CA TRP A 537 13.97 -17.06 22.40
C TRP A 537 14.02 -17.48 20.92
N TYR A 538 15.21 -17.39 20.34
CA TYR A 538 15.45 -17.68 18.94
C TYR A 538 16.27 -18.95 18.81
N GLN A 539 15.89 -19.80 17.87
CA GLN A 539 16.66 -20.97 17.47
C GLN A 539 17.35 -20.67 16.14
N GLU A 540 18.65 -20.91 16.09
CA GLU A 540 19.39 -20.97 14.84
C GLU A 540 19.05 -22.27 14.13
N SER A 541 18.61 -22.16 12.88
CA SER A 541 18.32 -23.30 12.04
C SER A 541 19.62 -23.79 11.37
N GLU A 542 19.81 -25.10 11.31
CA GLU A 542 20.87 -25.71 10.48
C GLU A 542 20.62 -25.46 8.99
N GLU A 543 19.36 -25.24 8.59
CA GLU A 543 19.00 -24.83 7.23
C GLU A 543 19.39 -23.38 6.92
N THR A 544 19.91 -23.16 5.71
CA THR A 544 20.09 -21.82 5.13
C THR A 544 18.97 -21.47 4.16
N ASN A 545 18.75 -20.18 3.93
CA ASN A 545 17.85 -19.74 2.86
C ASN A 545 18.46 -20.02 1.47
N ALA A 546 17.71 -19.74 0.41
CA ALA A 546 18.14 -19.97 -0.98
C ALA A 546 19.43 -19.22 -1.41
N TYR A 547 19.99 -18.36 -0.55
CA TYR A 547 21.20 -17.59 -0.78
C TYR A 547 22.34 -17.96 0.19
N GLY A 548 22.17 -18.98 1.04
CA GLY A 548 23.18 -19.40 2.03
C GLY A 548 23.18 -18.59 3.33
N GLU A 549 22.13 -17.81 3.61
CA GLU A 549 22.00 -17.09 4.89
C GLU A 549 21.31 -17.98 5.93
N GLU A 550 21.87 -18.03 7.14
CA GLU A 550 21.29 -18.74 8.28
C GLU A 550 19.89 -18.23 8.61
N ILE A 551 18.97 -19.16 8.87
CA ILE A 551 17.59 -18.82 9.18
C ILE A 551 17.41 -18.80 10.71
N ILE A 552 17.23 -17.60 11.27
CA ILE A 552 16.91 -17.43 12.70
C ILE A 552 15.39 -17.39 12.87
N ARG A 553 14.84 -18.29 13.70
CA ARG A 553 13.38 -18.38 13.93
C ARG A 553 13.07 -18.18 15.40
N VAL A 554 11.97 -17.47 15.69
CA VAL A 554 11.39 -17.46 17.05
C VAL A 554 10.93 -18.89 17.35
N LYS A 555 11.36 -19.46 18.47
CA LYS A 555 11.01 -20.82 18.90
C LYS A 555 10.37 -20.84 20.30
N GLY A 556 10.57 -19.79 21.09
CA GLY A 556 10.03 -19.69 22.44
C GLY A 556 10.16 -18.31 23.05
N VAL A 557 10.08 -18.29 24.36
CA VAL A 557 10.32 -17.13 25.23
C VAL A 557 11.22 -17.55 26.39
N PHE A 558 11.94 -16.60 26.97
CA PHE A 558 12.76 -16.85 28.16
C PHE A 558 12.76 -15.63 29.09
N SER A 559 13.09 -15.85 30.36
CA SER A 559 13.36 -14.79 31.33
C SER A 559 14.86 -14.50 31.38
N PRO A 560 15.31 -13.25 31.11
CA PRO A 560 16.71 -12.89 31.25
C PRO A 560 17.27 -13.03 32.66
N LEU A 561 16.41 -13.03 33.69
CA LEU A 561 16.81 -13.26 35.08
C LEU A 561 17.28 -14.69 35.33
N VAL A 562 16.67 -15.66 34.64
CA VAL A 562 17.04 -17.08 34.71
C VAL A 562 18.16 -17.41 33.72
N GLY A 563 18.10 -16.80 32.53
CA GLY A 563 19.05 -17.01 31.44
C GLY A 563 18.42 -17.66 30.21
N SER A 564 19.10 -17.55 29.08
CA SER A 564 18.62 -18.08 27.79
C SER A 564 18.69 -19.60 27.67
N ASP A 565 19.35 -20.27 28.61
CA ASP A 565 19.56 -21.72 28.62
C ASP A 565 18.35 -22.49 29.15
N SER A 566 17.38 -21.78 29.76
CA SER A 566 16.10 -22.34 30.23
C SER A 566 14.89 -21.67 29.54
N PRO A 567 14.75 -21.82 28.21
CA PRO A 567 13.62 -21.23 27.50
C PRO A 567 12.34 -22.06 27.65
N ILE A 568 11.18 -21.38 27.61
CA ILE A 568 9.89 -22.03 27.39
C ILE A 568 9.65 -22.10 25.88
N ILE A 569 9.55 -23.32 25.35
CA ILE A 569 9.33 -23.57 23.92
C ILE A 569 7.84 -23.51 23.60
N THR A 570 7.43 -22.50 22.84
CA THR A 570 6.02 -22.26 22.45
C THR A 570 5.68 -22.78 21.05
N ARG A 571 6.69 -23.21 20.27
CA ARG A 571 6.53 -23.66 18.89
C ARG A 571 7.03 -25.08 18.71
N LEU A 572 6.19 -26.03 19.10
CA LEU A 572 6.54 -27.44 19.15
C LEU A 572 6.64 -28.09 17.78
N LYS A 573 5.78 -27.68 16.82
CA LYS A 573 5.70 -28.28 15.48
C LYS A 573 6.34 -27.43 14.40
N SER A 574 6.95 -28.10 13.42
CA SER A 574 7.33 -27.51 12.14
C SER A 574 6.19 -27.64 11.14
N TRP A 575 5.95 -26.58 10.35
CA TRP A 575 4.88 -26.57 9.35
C TRP A 575 5.45 -26.27 7.97
N LYS A 576 5.09 -27.09 6.98
CA LYS A 576 5.39 -26.86 5.56
C LYS A 576 4.11 -26.50 4.81
N ILE A 577 4.22 -25.57 3.86
CA ILE A 577 3.11 -25.23 2.97
C ILE A 577 3.08 -26.28 1.85
N VAL A 578 1.99 -27.03 1.75
CA VAL A 578 1.76 -28.05 0.73
C VAL A 578 0.55 -27.67 -0.12
N LYS A 579 0.46 -28.21 -1.34
CA LYS A 579 -0.77 -28.09 -2.14
C LYS A 579 -1.90 -28.86 -1.46
N LYS A 580 -3.10 -28.29 -1.51
CA LYS A 580 -4.31 -28.99 -1.10
C LYS A 580 -4.50 -30.25 -1.96
N LEU A 581 -4.89 -31.36 -1.34
CA LEU A 581 -5.23 -32.59 -2.09
C LEU A 581 -6.51 -32.36 -2.88
N ASP A 582 -6.55 -32.84 -4.12
CA ASP A 582 -7.80 -32.97 -4.85
C ASP A 582 -8.70 -33.96 -4.11
N GLU A 583 -10.00 -33.65 -3.96
CA GLU A 583 -10.93 -34.46 -3.16
C GLU A 583 -10.95 -35.94 -3.62
N ALA A 584 -10.73 -36.21 -4.91
CA ALA A 584 -10.60 -37.55 -5.48
C ALA A 584 -9.29 -38.29 -5.10
N ILE A 585 -8.20 -37.57 -4.83
CA ILE A 585 -6.92 -38.15 -4.38
C ILE A 585 -6.94 -38.38 -2.86
N ALA A 586 -7.62 -37.51 -2.10
CA ALA A 586 -7.79 -37.69 -0.66
C ALA A 586 -8.50 -39.02 -0.34
N GLU A 587 -9.53 -39.40 -1.11
CA GLU A 587 -10.17 -40.73 -0.98
C GLU A 587 -9.23 -41.87 -1.37
N SER A 588 -8.38 -41.70 -2.39
CA SER A 588 -7.44 -42.74 -2.82
C SER A 588 -6.21 -42.89 -1.91
N VAL A 589 -5.85 -41.87 -1.13
CA VAL A 589 -4.74 -41.94 -0.16
C VAL A 589 -5.11 -42.76 1.08
N PHE A 590 -6.42 -42.94 1.35
CA PHE A 590 -6.92 -43.86 2.38
C PHE A 590 -7.21 -45.28 1.85
N SER A 591 -6.92 -45.57 0.59
CA SER A 591 -7.04 -46.91 0.00
C SER A 591 -5.71 -47.38 -0.59
N ASP A 592 -5.19 -48.48 -0.08
CA ASP A 592 -3.96 -49.12 -0.54
C ASP A 592 -3.96 -49.42 -2.06
N ALA A 593 -2.79 -49.20 -2.67
CA ALA A 593 -2.27 -49.71 -3.96
C ALA A 593 -2.91 -49.27 -5.31
N ASN A 594 -2.22 -48.40 -6.06
CA ASN A 594 -1.29 -48.74 -7.18
C ASN A 594 -0.93 -47.49 -8.03
N ALA A 595 0.36 -47.26 -8.25
CA ALA A 595 0.95 -46.32 -9.22
C ALA A 595 0.74 -46.80 -10.68
N SER A 596 0.85 -46.08 -11.81
CA SER A 596 1.00 -44.69 -12.31
C SER A 596 0.63 -44.76 -13.83
N PRO A 597 0.44 -43.64 -14.58
CA PRO A 597 1.56 -43.22 -15.45
C PRO A 597 1.68 -41.69 -15.68
N ARG A 598 2.92 -41.26 -15.96
CA ARG A 598 3.30 -39.91 -16.43
C ARG A 598 2.96 -39.74 -17.92
N SER A 599 2.59 -38.54 -18.36
CA SER A 599 3.13 -37.92 -19.60
C SER A 599 2.82 -36.42 -19.70
N SER A 600 3.57 -35.77 -20.58
CA SER A 600 3.68 -34.34 -20.83
C SER A 600 2.91 -33.88 -22.08
N VAL A 601 2.47 -32.61 -22.08
CA VAL A 601 2.12 -31.73 -23.22
C VAL A 601 0.63 -31.61 -23.62
N ASN A 602 0.11 -30.39 -23.37
CA ASN A 602 -0.83 -29.48 -24.07
C ASN A 602 -2.07 -29.93 -24.89
N ASN A 603 -3.16 -29.16 -24.65
CA ASN A 603 -4.33 -28.80 -25.48
C ASN A 603 -5.46 -29.83 -25.72
N CYS A 604 -6.63 -29.59 -25.13
CA CYS A 604 -7.81 -29.02 -25.81
C CYS A 604 -9.06 -29.01 -24.90
N THR A 605 -9.86 -27.98 -25.08
CA THR A 605 -11.16 -27.74 -24.45
C THR A 605 -12.19 -28.73 -24.98
N GLU A 606 -12.83 -29.53 -24.12
CA GLU A 606 -14.13 -30.15 -24.44
C GLU A 606 -15.15 -29.91 -23.32
N VAL A 607 -16.30 -29.40 -23.74
CA VAL A 607 -17.47 -29.07 -22.92
C VAL A 607 -18.27 -30.34 -22.68
N LEU A 608 -17.94 -31.09 -21.63
CA LEU A 608 -18.76 -32.19 -21.13
C LEU A 608 -19.06 -31.95 -19.64
N GLY A 609 -20.05 -31.10 -19.38
CA GLY A 609 -20.50 -30.82 -18.01
C GLY A 609 -21.58 -29.77 -17.92
N THR A 610 -22.78 -30.02 -18.46
CA THR A 610 -23.92 -29.08 -18.23
C THR A 610 -25.29 -29.74 -18.02
N VAL A 611 -25.45 -31.06 -18.14
CA VAL A 611 -26.75 -31.72 -17.94
C VAL A 611 -26.87 -32.39 -16.57
N LYS A 612 -25.84 -33.10 -16.09
CA LYS A 612 -25.85 -33.77 -14.76
C LYS A 612 -25.91 -32.75 -13.60
N ASP A 613 -25.15 -31.65 -13.68
CA ASP A 613 -25.14 -30.61 -12.63
C ASP A 613 -26.49 -29.89 -12.46
N LYS A 614 -27.28 -29.76 -13.54
CA LYS A 614 -28.57 -29.05 -13.48
C LYS A 614 -29.65 -29.85 -12.77
N ASN A 615 -29.69 -31.17 -12.97
CA ASN A 615 -30.68 -32.02 -12.30
C ASN A 615 -30.35 -32.18 -10.80
N VAL A 616 -29.06 -32.33 -10.45
CA VAL A 616 -28.62 -32.34 -9.04
C VAL A 616 -28.95 -31.01 -8.36
N ALA A 617 -28.71 -29.89 -9.03
CA ALA A 617 -29.04 -28.55 -8.54
C ALA A 617 -30.54 -28.34 -8.28
N ILE A 618 -31.41 -28.87 -9.15
CA ILE A 618 -32.87 -28.76 -8.97
C ILE A 618 -33.32 -29.54 -7.73
N HIS A 619 -32.83 -30.77 -7.54
CA HIS A 619 -33.17 -31.57 -6.36
C HIS A 619 -32.72 -30.89 -5.06
N ASN A 620 -31.50 -30.34 -5.02
CA ASN A 620 -31.00 -29.63 -3.84
C ASN A 620 -31.87 -28.43 -3.43
N ILE A 621 -32.47 -27.71 -4.40
CA ILE A 621 -33.35 -26.58 -4.10
C ILE A 621 -34.73 -27.03 -3.65
N VAL A 622 -35.25 -28.10 -4.23
CA VAL A 622 -36.53 -28.68 -3.81
C VAL A 622 -36.44 -29.19 -2.37
N ASP A 623 -35.33 -29.85 -2.01
CA ASP A 623 -35.11 -30.35 -0.64
C ASP A 623 -34.88 -29.20 0.36
N ALA A 624 -34.12 -28.18 -0.04
CA ALA A 624 -33.96 -26.96 0.75
C ALA A 624 -35.31 -26.24 0.96
N ALA A 625 -36.13 -26.10 -0.09
CA ALA A 625 -37.45 -25.48 0.00
C ALA A 625 -38.38 -26.23 0.95
N LYS A 626 -38.38 -27.57 0.89
CA LYS A 626 -39.15 -28.42 1.82
C LYS A 626 -38.76 -28.19 3.29
N SER A 627 -37.47 -27.98 3.58
CA SER A 627 -36.99 -27.73 4.96
C SER A 627 -37.56 -26.45 5.59
N ILE A 628 -38.08 -25.53 4.77
CA ILE A 628 -38.74 -24.28 5.22
C ILE A 628 -40.24 -24.26 4.89
N GLY A 629 -40.82 -25.40 4.53
CA GLY A 629 -42.27 -25.56 4.30
C GLY A 629 -42.76 -25.12 2.91
N ILE A 630 -41.86 -24.89 1.95
CA ILE A 630 -42.21 -24.53 0.57
C ILE A 630 -42.13 -25.78 -0.31
N ILE A 631 -43.16 -26.04 -1.10
CA ILE A 631 -43.24 -27.23 -1.97
C ILE A 631 -43.17 -26.79 -3.43
N PHE A 632 -42.16 -27.26 -4.15
CA PHE A 632 -42.02 -27.10 -5.59
C PHE A 632 -42.17 -28.43 -6.31
N ASP A 633 -42.80 -28.42 -7.48
CA ASP A 633 -42.89 -29.57 -8.39
C ASP A 633 -41.66 -29.53 -9.32
N PRO A 634 -40.74 -30.51 -9.25
CA PRO A 634 -39.48 -30.49 -10.01
C PRO A 634 -39.67 -30.43 -11.54
N ASP A 635 -40.78 -30.95 -12.05
CA ASP A 635 -41.05 -31.05 -13.48
C ASP A 635 -41.85 -29.84 -13.98
N LYS A 636 -42.80 -29.33 -13.19
CA LYS A 636 -43.59 -28.15 -13.56
C LYS A 636 -42.89 -26.83 -13.26
N ASP A 637 -42.11 -26.75 -12.20
CA ASP A 637 -41.44 -25.51 -11.74
C ASP A 637 -39.99 -25.39 -12.20
N LYS A 638 -39.55 -26.28 -13.10
CA LYS A 638 -38.17 -26.38 -13.57
C LYS A 638 -37.52 -25.05 -13.98
N PRO A 639 -38.17 -24.14 -14.73
CA PRO A 639 -37.60 -22.84 -15.08
C PRO A 639 -37.39 -21.93 -13.87
N MET A 640 -38.33 -21.94 -12.91
CA MET A 640 -38.24 -21.17 -11.67
C MET A 640 -37.13 -21.71 -10.78
N LEU A 641 -37.05 -23.04 -10.61
CA LEU A 641 -36.01 -23.70 -9.82
C LEU A 641 -34.60 -23.41 -10.37
N LEU A 642 -34.44 -23.36 -11.69
CA LEU A 642 -33.19 -22.93 -12.33
C LEU A 642 -32.86 -21.45 -12.10
N SER A 643 -33.86 -20.58 -11.93
CA SER A 643 -33.67 -19.17 -11.58
C SER A 643 -33.29 -19.00 -10.11
N LEU A 644 -33.95 -19.74 -9.22
CA LEU A 644 -33.61 -19.79 -7.80
C LEU A 644 -32.19 -20.34 -7.59
N TRP A 645 -31.77 -21.33 -8.38
CA TRP A 645 -30.40 -21.83 -8.40
C TRP A 645 -29.36 -20.76 -8.73
N LYS A 646 -29.73 -19.84 -9.64
CA LYS A 646 -28.90 -18.68 -10.01
C LYS A 646 -28.97 -17.53 -8.98
N GLY A 647 -29.67 -17.72 -7.85
CA GLY A 647 -29.73 -16.77 -6.75
C GLY A 647 -30.90 -15.78 -6.80
N ALA A 648 -31.95 -16.08 -7.57
CA ALA A 648 -33.20 -15.30 -7.51
C ALA A 648 -33.84 -15.38 -6.12
N VAL A 649 -34.58 -14.34 -5.76
CA VAL A 649 -35.29 -14.26 -4.46
C VAL A 649 -36.71 -14.76 -4.65
N TYR A 650 -37.10 -15.75 -3.86
CA TYR A 650 -38.48 -16.20 -3.75
C TYR A 650 -39.18 -15.42 -2.63
N THR A 651 -40.39 -14.94 -2.88
CA THR A 651 -41.17 -14.21 -1.86
C THR A 651 -42.60 -14.71 -1.87
N GLU A 652 -43.05 -15.18 -0.72
CA GLU A 652 -44.42 -15.64 -0.50
C GLU A 652 -44.85 -15.27 0.93
N ASN A 653 -46.08 -14.81 1.12
CA ASN A 653 -46.66 -14.44 2.42
C ASN A 653 -45.76 -13.50 3.28
N GLY A 654 -45.08 -12.55 2.63
CA GLY A 654 -44.23 -11.55 3.29
C GLY A 654 -42.86 -12.06 3.77
N GLN A 655 -42.51 -13.32 3.49
CA GLN A 655 -41.17 -13.86 3.72
C GLN A 655 -40.39 -13.94 2.41
N SER A 656 -39.26 -13.22 2.34
CA SER A 656 -38.34 -13.28 1.22
C SER A 656 -37.17 -14.20 1.56
N VAL A 657 -36.91 -15.20 0.71
CA VAL A 657 -35.82 -16.17 0.86
C VAL A 657 -35.02 -16.26 -0.44
N ARG A 658 -33.71 -16.40 -0.32
CA ARG A 658 -32.82 -16.69 -1.45
C ARG A 658 -32.24 -18.09 -1.30
N PHE A 659 -32.34 -18.86 -2.36
CA PHE A 659 -31.74 -20.18 -2.45
C PHE A 659 -30.37 -20.08 -3.14
N HIS A 660 -29.42 -20.89 -2.71
CA HIS A 660 -28.12 -21.01 -3.33
C HIS A 660 -27.95 -22.41 -3.90
N GLY A 661 -27.17 -22.53 -4.99
CA GLY A 661 -27.03 -23.80 -5.71
C GLY A 661 -26.36 -24.95 -4.95
N ASN A 662 -25.84 -24.68 -3.75
CA ASN A 662 -25.32 -25.67 -2.81
C ASN A 662 -26.35 -26.06 -1.71
N GLY A 663 -27.61 -25.68 -1.85
CA GLY A 663 -28.69 -25.98 -0.88
C GLY A 663 -28.81 -25.01 0.30
N HIS A 664 -27.95 -23.99 0.40
CA HIS A 664 -28.05 -22.99 1.47
C HIS A 664 -29.23 -22.02 1.26
N ILE A 665 -29.95 -21.73 2.35
CA ILE A 665 -31.11 -20.81 2.35
C ILE A 665 -30.77 -19.54 3.14
N GLN A 666 -30.95 -18.39 2.52
CA GLN A 666 -30.78 -17.09 3.17
C GLN A 666 -32.14 -16.40 3.34
N LYS A 667 -32.60 -16.25 4.59
CA LYS A 667 -33.77 -15.41 4.91
C LYS A 667 -33.39 -13.93 4.77
N ILE A 668 -34.18 -13.19 3.99
CA ILE A 668 -33.98 -11.76 3.76
C ILE A 668 -34.89 -10.98 4.70
N VAL A 669 -34.28 -10.34 5.70
CA VAL A 669 -34.95 -9.50 6.70
C VAL A 669 -35.21 -8.12 6.10
N THR A 670 -36.45 -7.61 6.21
CA THR A 670 -36.85 -6.30 5.68
C THR A 670 -36.22 -5.14 6.46
N LYS A 671 -36.15 -3.96 5.83
CA LYS A 671 -35.51 -2.74 6.39
C LYS A 671 -36.05 -2.37 7.79
N GLU A 672 -37.32 -2.58 8.07
CA GLU A 672 -37.95 -2.25 9.35
C GLU A 672 -37.50 -3.17 10.50
N GLN A 673 -37.27 -4.45 10.23
CA GLN A 673 -36.78 -5.40 11.23
C GLN A 673 -35.28 -5.20 11.55
N LYS A 674 -34.47 -4.72 10.60
CA LYS A 674 -33.07 -4.33 10.85
C LYS A 674 -32.93 -3.10 11.76
N SER A 675 -33.84 -2.13 11.64
CA SER A 675 -33.89 -0.93 12.48
C SER A 675 -34.09 -1.25 13.97
N LYS A 676 -35.00 -2.20 14.29
CA LYS A 676 -35.25 -2.64 15.68
C LYS A 676 -34.08 -3.42 16.28
N ASN A 677 -33.39 -4.26 15.49
CA ASN A 677 -32.24 -5.03 15.98
C ASN A 677 -30.98 -4.17 16.19
N SER A 678 -30.78 -3.12 15.37
CA SER A 678 -29.68 -2.17 15.52
C SER A 678 -29.70 -1.48 16.90
N LYS A 679 -30.85 -0.93 17.32
CA LYS A 679 -30.99 -0.24 18.61
C LYS A 679 -30.73 -1.13 19.83
N ASN A 680 -31.09 -2.42 19.75
CA ASN A 680 -30.84 -3.37 20.84
C ASN A 680 -29.37 -3.82 20.95
N ILE A 681 -28.61 -3.78 19.85
CA ILE A 681 -27.18 -4.17 19.85
C ILE A 681 -26.33 -3.03 20.41
N THR A 682 -26.63 -1.76 20.08
CA THR A 682 -25.91 -0.60 20.62
C THR A 682 -26.07 -0.50 22.15
N HIS A 683 -27.25 -0.83 22.68
CA HIS A 683 -27.50 -0.81 24.13
C HIS A 683 -26.81 -1.97 24.87
N LYS A 684 -26.75 -3.17 24.27
CA LYS A 684 -26.00 -4.32 24.83
C LYS A 684 -24.49 -4.14 24.76
N PHE A 685 -23.96 -3.40 23.79
CA PHE A 685 -22.52 -3.12 23.70
C PHE A 685 -22.04 -2.13 24.77
N ILE A 686 -22.88 -1.14 25.13
CA ILE A 686 -22.59 -0.18 26.20
C ILE A 686 -22.59 -0.84 27.58
N LEU A 687 -23.43 -1.87 27.80
CA LEU A 687 -23.51 -2.59 29.07
C LEU A 687 -22.44 -3.68 29.26
N LYS A 688 -21.74 -4.10 28.21
CA LYS A 688 -20.64 -5.09 28.30
C LYS A 688 -19.24 -4.47 28.44
N ILE A 689 -19.16 -3.14 28.39
CA ILE A 689 -17.92 -2.34 28.55
C ILE A 689 -17.90 -1.66 29.95
N ARG A 690 -18.89 -1.93 30.81
CA ARG A 690 -18.81 -1.62 32.23
C ARG A 690 -18.30 -2.81 33.02
#